data_AF-F4RAU1-F1
#
_entry.id   AF-F4RAU1-F1
#
_cell.length_a   1.000
_cell.length_b   1.000
_cell.length_c   1.000
_cell.angle_alpha   90.00
_cell.angle_beta   90.00
_cell.angle_gamma   90.00
#
_symmetry.space_group_name_H-M   'P 1'
#
loop_
_entity.id
_entity.type
_entity.pdbx_description
1 polymer ?
#
loop_
_entity_poly.entity_id
_entity_poly.type
_entity_poly.pdbx_seq_one_letter_code
_entity_poly.pdbx_strand_id
1 'polypeptide(L)'
;MRIIIKGGVWRNTEDEILKAAISKYGKNQWARISSLLVRKTPKQCKARWYEWLDPSIKKTEWSKEEDEKLLHLAKLMPTQWRTIAPIVGRTANQCLERYQRLLDEAEQRDTVEGGDELGLTGTGAEAGPSADDVRRLRPGEVDPDPEAKPARPDPIDMDEDEKEMLSEARARLANTQGKKAKRKARERQLEEARRLAMLQKKRELKAAGIMMRMRPKKDGMDYNADIPFEKQPAPGFYDTTQEKNKFVAAPVGKNLRQLDSHKRTRAEDEEERRKRSRKAKETAADQDASSHFIPAKDNLIQRQKEEANILKRRKLMLPEPQVGELELEDIVKIGQAGETAKNLVEEGGEGASQGLLGEYSTLQHAQTARTPRTPAQADNIMAEARNLRNMTMAQTPLLGEANTPLHELSSRGTGFDGATPARTVSATPNPLATPLHSDSRDPSATPGGDGIGPGGTPMRTPLRRNNLNINAGDDGSMMGDTPRDSRNRPIDLKQQLKRGFMALPKPKNDYELVLPEEELERIAEIADEAGSMIEDAADRAAKMKAIRQEEEQKALVRRTQVIQRGLPRPIEFESSQLTKNFKTGNKLEDHLDRQITQEMVKLILHDAIVYPVPGGKIAGGGRSTLDPIEDEHLATAKALVHQELADVCGFPGATEDQIKRVAVLGDEEEFRKRWIEQSEGYSFDENRLKWVKESDLSDEEKMKGMKSLIDESRHQLIKEANQANKLEKKLGKLIGGYEARFKSLNQSFQETFNRLDRSQIELLSFERLELNEVGASQRRLESLKEEVEKLMRSGREGQSTYKELMEERDRLKVSIEDLQAELTMQEVEAVNEVALDTMNTEE
;
A
#
# COMPACT_ATOMS: atom_id res chain seq x y z
N MET A 1 26.78 41.64 30.13
CA MET A 1 27.13 40.21 30.20
C MET A 1 26.01 39.54 31.01
N ARG A 2 25.08 38.80 30.38
CA ARG A 2 24.03 38.08 31.16
C ARG A 2 24.76 36.98 31.94
N ILE A 3 24.75 37.04 33.26
CA ILE A 3 25.23 35.96 34.12
C ILE A 3 24.22 34.82 33.97
N ILE A 4 24.51 33.88 33.07
CA ILE A 4 23.70 32.67 32.92
C ILE A 4 24.04 31.79 34.12
N ILE A 5 23.18 31.78 35.14
CA ILE A 5 23.26 30.82 36.24
C ILE A 5 22.98 29.44 35.63
N LYS A 6 24.03 28.61 35.55
CA LYS A 6 23.95 27.26 34.98
C LYS A 6 23.69 26.25 36.10
N GLY A 7 22.74 25.36 35.91
CA GLY A 7 22.32 24.37 36.88
C GLY A 7 20.81 24.36 37.13
N GLY A 8 20.43 23.77 38.26
CA GLY A 8 19.04 23.53 38.63
C GLY A 8 18.55 22.13 38.25
N VAL A 9 17.32 21.83 38.66
CA VAL A 9 16.67 20.54 38.48
C VAL A 9 16.60 20.12 37.01
N TRP A 10 16.72 18.82 36.75
CA TRP A 10 16.58 18.23 35.42
C TRP A 10 15.11 18.06 35.04
N ARG A 11 14.73 18.53 33.85
CA ARG A 11 13.41 18.30 33.26
C ARG A 11 13.45 17.13 32.27
N ASN A 12 12.30 16.53 32.00
CA ASN A 12 12.22 15.39 31.09
C ASN A 12 12.60 15.79 29.65
N THR A 13 12.23 16.98 29.19
CA THR A 13 12.72 17.53 27.91
C THR A 13 14.25 17.59 27.80
N GLU A 14 14.95 18.03 28.85
CA GLU A 14 16.40 18.12 28.87
C GLU A 14 17.04 16.72 28.81
N ASP A 15 16.48 15.75 29.54
CA ASP A 15 16.94 14.35 29.54
C ASP A 15 16.75 13.69 28.17
N GLU A 16 15.63 13.91 27.48
CA GLU A 16 15.38 13.37 26.15
C GLU A 16 16.30 13.99 25.08
N ILE A 17 16.52 15.31 25.15
CA ILE A 17 17.52 15.97 24.30
C ILE A 17 18.92 15.41 24.57
N LEU A 18 19.26 15.17 25.84
CA LEU A 18 20.54 14.60 26.24
C LEU A 18 20.74 13.19 25.67
N LYS A 19 19.73 12.31 25.77
CA LYS A 19 19.75 10.97 25.15
C LYS A 19 19.94 11.03 23.64
N ALA A 20 19.17 11.88 22.96
CA ALA A 20 19.27 12.03 21.50
C ALA A 20 20.63 12.61 21.06
N ALA A 21 21.17 13.57 21.82
CA ALA A 21 22.48 14.17 21.58
C ALA A 21 23.61 13.16 21.78
N ILE A 22 23.53 12.29 22.79
CA ILE A 22 24.51 11.23 23.04
C ILE A 22 24.44 10.16 21.96
N SER A 23 23.23 9.81 21.48
CA SER A 23 23.07 8.90 20.33
C SER A 23 23.76 9.45 19.06
N LYS A 24 23.74 10.77 18.84
CA LYS A 24 24.37 11.40 17.67
C LYS A 24 25.87 11.68 17.83
N TYR A 25 26.30 12.19 18.99
CA TYR A 25 27.67 12.70 19.19
C TYR A 25 28.56 11.78 20.03
N GLY A 26 28.00 10.76 20.67
CA GLY A 26 28.70 9.81 21.53
C GLY A 26 29.04 10.35 22.93
N LYS A 27 29.61 9.49 23.78
CA LYS A 27 29.92 9.77 25.20
C LYS A 27 31.20 10.62 25.44
N ASN A 28 31.88 11.06 24.38
CA ASN A 28 33.17 11.77 24.50
C ASN A 28 33.07 13.29 24.22
N GLN A 29 31.95 13.77 23.66
CA GLN A 29 31.80 15.17 23.20
C GLN A 29 30.83 15.99 24.07
N TRP A 30 31.04 16.01 25.38
CA TRP A 30 30.15 16.66 26.36
C TRP A 30 29.97 18.17 26.14
N ALA A 31 31.00 18.88 25.68
CA ALA A 31 30.89 20.31 25.37
C ALA A 31 29.89 20.58 24.24
N ARG A 32 29.91 19.73 23.20
CA ARG A 32 28.98 19.81 22.08
C ARG A 32 27.56 19.49 22.51
N ILE A 33 27.39 18.47 23.35
CA ILE A 33 26.10 18.07 23.92
C ILE A 33 25.52 19.20 24.77
N SER A 34 26.31 19.77 25.68
CA SER A 34 25.85 20.88 26.53
C SER A 34 25.48 22.13 25.74
N SER A 35 26.04 22.33 24.54
CA SER A 35 25.65 23.47 23.69
C SER A 35 24.24 23.34 23.08
N LEU A 36 23.57 22.18 23.23
CA LEU A 36 22.16 21.99 22.90
C LEU A 36 21.23 22.26 24.11
N LEU A 37 21.79 22.31 25.33
CA LEU A 37 21.05 22.51 26.58
C LEU A 37 21.45 23.86 27.19
N VAL A 38 20.59 24.86 27.07
CA VAL A 38 20.92 26.27 27.37
C VAL A 38 21.43 26.47 28.80
N ARG A 39 20.86 25.76 29.78
CA ARG A 39 21.11 25.95 31.22
C ARG A 39 22.02 24.89 31.86
N LYS A 40 22.50 23.90 31.10
CA LYS A 40 23.29 22.77 31.64
C LYS A 40 24.74 22.81 31.14
N THR A 41 25.69 22.60 32.05
CA THR A 41 27.12 22.55 31.72
C THR A 41 27.55 21.19 31.17
N PRO A 42 28.72 21.09 30.50
CA PRO A 42 29.26 19.80 30.06
C PRO A 42 29.46 18.81 31.22
N LYS A 43 29.88 19.32 32.39
CA LYS A 43 30.09 18.49 33.59
C LYS A 43 28.76 17.94 34.11
N GLN A 44 27.73 18.79 34.21
CA GLN A 44 26.38 18.39 34.63
C GLN A 44 25.78 17.36 33.65
N CYS A 45 25.92 17.56 32.33
CA CYS A 45 25.46 16.58 31.33
C CYS A 45 26.16 15.23 31.48
N LYS A 46 27.47 15.24 31.75
CA LYS A 46 28.26 14.02 31.98
C LYS A 46 27.80 13.32 33.26
N ALA A 47 27.69 14.06 34.36
CA ALA A 47 27.24 13.52 35.64
C ALA A 47 25.82 12.94 35.53
N ARG A 48 24.88 13.68 34.96
CA ARG A 48 23.50 13.22 34.70
C ARG A 48 23.46 11.91 33.91
N TRP A 49 24.32 11.77 32.91
CA TRP A 49 24.40 10.53 32.15
C TRP A 49 24.84 9.34 33.02
N TYR A 50 25.96 9.46 33.74
CA TYR A 50 26.52 8.35 34.52
C TYR A 50 25.78 8.07 35.84
N GLU A 51 25.03 9.03 36.38
CA GLU A 51 24.26 8.87 37.62
C GLU A 51 22.79 8.47 37.37
N TRP A 52 22.20 8.84 36.22
CA TRP A 52 20.77 8.58 35.97
C TRP A 52 20.42 8.00 34.58
N LEU A 53 21.05 8.43 33.48
CA LEU A 53 20.54 8.09 32.14
C LEU A 53 21.19 6.87 31.47
N ASP A 54 22.37 6.43 31.91
CA ASP A 54 23.04 5.27 31.30
C ASP A 54 22.17 4.01 31.47
N PRO A 55 21.79 3.29 30.39
CA PRO A 55 20.97 2.09 30.49
C PRO A 55 21.54 0.97 31.36
N SER A 56 22.85 1.00 31.64
CA SER A 56 23.51 0.07 32.56
C SER A 56 23.13 0.29 34.03
N ILE A 57 22.50 1.42 34.38
CA ILE A 57 22.10 1.74 35.75
C ILE A 57 20.79 1.06 36.09
N LYS A 58 20.80 0.16 37.08
CA LYS A 58 19.58 -0.46 37.60
C LYS A 58 18.77 0.57 38.42
N LYS A 59 17.51 0.75 38.06
CA LYS A 59 16.53 1.59 38.78
C LYS A 59 15.38 0.79 39.42
N THR A 60 15.50 -0.53 39.40
CA THR A 60 14.58 -1.45 40.08
C THR A 60 14.79 -1.38 41.59
N GLU A 61 13.84 -1.93 42.35
CA GLU A 61 13.98 -2.11 43.81
C GLU A 61 15.27 -2.89 44.18
N TRP A 62 15.72 -2.69 45.41
CA TRP A 62 16.91 -3.35 45.97
C TRP A 62 16.57 -4.80 46.33
N SER A 63 17.40 -5.74 45.89
CA SER A 63 17.26 -7.13 46.34
C SER A 63 17.95 -7.33 47.68
N LYS A 64 17.51 -8.33 48.44
CA LYS A 64 18.11 -8.67 49.73
C LYS A 64 19.61 -9.01 49.60
N GLU A 65 19.99 -9.71 48.53
CA GLU A 65 21.40 -10.01 48.22
C GLU A 65 22.23 -8.75 47.92
N GLU A 66 21.64 -7.74 47.27
CA GLU A 66 22.29 -6.45 47.01
C GLU A 66 22.49 -5.67 48.32
N ASP A 67 21.52 -5.68 49.23
CA ASP A 67 21.61 -5.03 50.55
C ASP A 67 22.64 -5.72 51.47
N GLU A 68 22.67 -7.06 51.53
CA GLU A 68 23.67 -7.82 52.30
C GLU A 68 25.09 -7.53 51.81
N LYS A 69 25.28 -7.53 50.48
CA LYS A 69 26.57 -7.18 49.85
C LYS A 69 26.95 -5.73 50.12
N LEU A 70 26.00 -4.80 50.07
CA LEU A 70 26.22 -3.39 50.37
C LEU A 70 26.70 -3.19 51.81
N LEU A 71 26.02 -3.79 52.79
CA LEU A 71 26.38 -3.70 54.21
C LEU A 71 27.75 -4.33 54.48
N HIS A 72 28.03 -5.50 53.88
CA HIS A 72 29.33 -6.17 54.03
C HIS A 72 30.48 -5.30 53.49
N LEU A 73 30.31 -4.74 52.29
CA LEU A 73 31.32 -3.88 51.67
C LEU A 73 31.46 -2.53 52.38
N ALA A 74 30.38 -1.94 52.88
CA ALA A 74 30.42 -0.71 53.67
C ALA A 74 31.16 -0.91 55.01
N LYS A 75 31.05 -2.10 55.61
CA LYS A 75 31.82 -2.50 56.80
C LYS A 75 33.31 -2.67 56.50
N LEU A 76 33.66 -3.24 55.34
CA LEU A 76 35.05 -3.47 54.92
C LEU A 76 35.75 -2.20 54.41
N MET A 77 35.02 -1.33 53.71
CA MET A 77 35.54 -0.10 53.10
C MET A 77 34.67 1.11 53.50
N PRO A 78 34.89 1.68 54.71
CA PRO A 78 34.05 2.75 55.23
C PRO A 78 34.03 3.97 54.30
N THR A 79 32.83 4.46 53.96
CA THR A 79 32.58 5.69 53.17
C THR A 79 33.16 5.73 51.74
N GLN A 80 33.67 4.62 51.21
CA GLN A 80 34.26 4.54 49.87
C GLN A 80 33.24 4.18 48.77
N TRP A 81 32.17 4.96 48.66
CA TRP A 81 31.01 4.65 47.80
C TRP A 81 31.33 4.49 46.31
N ARG A 82 32.31 5.24 45.79
CA ARG A 82 32.76 5.11 44.38
C ARG A 82 33.45 3.78 44.10
N THR A 83 34.09 3.17 45.09
CA THR A 83 34.74 1.86 44.98
C THR A 83 33.73 0.72 45.18
N ILE A 84 32.76 0.93 46.07
CA ILE A 84 31.70 -0.06 46.37
C ILE A 84 30.69 -0.19 45.23
N ALA A 85 30.27 0.93 44.63
CA ALA A 85 29.24 0.99 43.59
C ALA A 85 29.45 0.01 42.42
N PRO A 86 30.64 -0.06 41.78
CA PRO A 86 30.90 -1.02 40.71
C PRO A 86 30.77 -2.50 41.13
N ILE A 87 31.04 -2.82 42.39
CA ILE A 87 30.99 -4.20 42.92
C ILE A 87 29.54 -4.62 43.21
N VAL A 88 28.72 -3.68 43.71
CA VAL A 88 27.28 -3.88 43.93
C VAL A 88 26.49 -3.82 42.61
N GLY A 89 26.98 -3.08 41.62
CA GLY A 89 26.31 -2.89 40.33
C GLY A 89 25.24 -1.79 40.34
N ARG A 90 25.38 -0.80 41.24
CA ARG A 90 24.51 0.37 41.41
C ARG A 90 25.37 1.65 41.40
N THR A 91 24.75 2.83 41.32
CA THR A 91 25.48 4.11 41.39
C THR A 91 25.92 4.44 42.81
N ALA A 92 26.96 5.28 42.96
CA ALA A 92 27.49 5.63 44.27
C ALA A 92 26.45 6.35 45.15
N ASN A 93 25.64 7.24 44.57
CA ASN A 93 24.56 7.90 45.30
C ASN A 93 23.44 6.93 45.71
N GLN A 94 23.03 6.01 44.82
CA GLN A 94 22.04 4.99 45.19
C GLN A 94 22.53 4.13 46.36
N CYS A 95 23.81 3.71 46.35
CA CYS A 95 24.39 2.93 47.44
C CYS A 95 24.42 3.70 48.76
N LEU A 96 24.81 4.97 48.74
CA LEU A 96 24.83 5.82 49.93
C LEU A 96 23.43 6.03 50.51
N GLU A 97 22.46 6.41 49.67
CA GLU A 97 21.07 6.66 50.08
C GLU A 97 20.43 5.39 50.66
N ARG A 98 20.64 4.23 50.01
CA ARG A 98 20.13 2.95 50.52
C ARG A 98 20.79 2.57 51.85
N TYR A 99 22.11 2.71 51.97
CA TYR A 99 22.83 2.41 53.20
C TYR A 99 22.34 3.27 54.37
N GLN A 100 22.18 4.58 54.16
CA GLN A 100 21.62 5.48 55.17
C GLN A 100 20.20 5.06 55.57
N ARG A 101 19.34 4.75 54.60
CA ARG A 101 17.97 4.29 54.87
C ARG A 101 17.93 2.98 55.67
N LEU A 102 18.86 2.05 55.42
CA LEU A 102 18.97 0.80 56.18
C LEU A 102 19.43 1.04 57.62
N LEU A 103 20.30 2.02 57.86
CA LEU A 103 20.70 2.43 59.21
C LEU A 103 19.54 3.09 59.95
N ASP A 104 18.83 4.03 59.31
CA ASP A 104 17.67 4.70 59.90
C ASP A 104 16.55 3.70 60.24
N GLU A 105 16.29 2.70 59.37
CA GLU A 105 15.30 1.63 59.62
C GLU A 105 15.71 0.74 60.80
N ALA A 106 17.02 0.51 61.00
CA ALA A 106 17.53 -0.22 62.15
C ALA A 106 17.41 0.59 63.44
N GLU A 107 17.84 1.86 63.45
CA GLU A 107 17.71 2.76 64.60
C GLU A 107 16.22 2.95 64.99
N GLN A 108 15.33 3.05 64.00
CA GLN A 108 13.91 3.19 64.24
C GLN A 108 13.26 1.91 64.79
N ARG A 109 13.78 0.72 64.45
CA ARG A 109 13.34 -0.54 65.08
C ARG A 109 13.89 -0.69 66.48
N ASP A 110 15.16 -0.39 66.70
CA ASP A 110 15.81 -0.49 68.01
C ASP A 110 15.20 0.48 69.04
N THR A 111 14.79 1.68 68.61
CA THR A 111 14.06 2.65 69.45
C THR A 111 12.62 2.25 69.75
N VAL A 112 12.01 1.40 68.93
CA VAL A 112 10.63 0.90 69.14
C VAL A 112 10.61 -0.39 69.97
N GLU A 113 11.61 -1.26 69.81
CA GLU A 113 11.72 -2.53 70.57
C GLU A 113 12.50 -2.36 71.89
N GLY A 114 13.44 -1.43 71.97
CA GLY A 114 14.16 -1.08 73.19
C GLY A 114 13.32 -0.14 74.07
N GLY A 115 12.44 -0.71 74.89
CA GLY A 115 11.66 0.02 75.88
C GLY A 115 12.52 0.69 76.95
N ASP A 116 13.09 1.85 76.65
CA ASP A 116 13.54 2.79 77.69
C ASP A 116 12.27 3.46 78.24
N GLU A 117 11.87 3.01 79.43
CA GLU A 117 10.72 3.42 80.23
C GLU A 117 10.92 4.84 80.81
N LEU A 118 11.27 5.79 79.95
CA LEU A 118 11.18 7.22 80.22
C LEU A 118 10.90 7.93 78.90
N GLY A 119 9.66 7.78 78.42
CA GLY A 119 9.15 8.44 77.23
C GLY A 119 9.18 9.96 77.36
N LEU A 120 10.31 10.56 77.01
CA LEU A 120 10.46 12.00 76.83
C LEU A 120 10.54 12.38 75.34
N THR A 121 9.77 11.70 74.50
CA THR A 121 9.43 12.18 73.14
C THR A 121 7.93 12.05 72.95
N GLY A 122 7.20 13.03 73.47
CA GLY A 122 5.76 13.12 73.31
C GLY A 122 5.36 13.25 71.85
N THR A 123 4.23 12.65 71.50
CA THR A 123 3.52 12.73 70.21
C THR A 123 2.84 14.09 70.01
N GLY A 124 3.59 15.18 70.25
CA GLY A 124 3.16 16.56 70.05
C GLY A 124 4.26 17.36 69.36
N ALA A 125 3.97 18.60 68.97
CA ALA A 125 4.79 19.52 68.17
C ALA A 125 6.20 19.89 68.74
N GLU A 126 6.69 19.15 69.74
CA GLU A 126 7.99 19.27 70.40
C GLU A 126 8.88 18.02 70.18
N ALA A 127 8.44 17.05 69.36
CA ALA A 127 9.33 16.00 68.87
C ALA A 127 10.40 16.64 67.97
N GLY A 128 11.68 16.50 68.34
CA GLY A 128 12.79 16.95 67.50
C GLY A 128 12.59 16.44 66.06
N PRO A 129 12.93 17.25 65.03
CA PRO A 129 12.67 16.92 63.65
C PRO A 129 13.21 15.52 63.32
N SER A 130 12.39 14.71 62.66
CA SER A 130 12.80 13.38 62.16
C SER A 130 14.12 13.50 61.40
N ALA A 131 14.96 12.46 61.40
CA ALA A 131 16.23 12.47 60.68
C ALA A 131 16.06 12.87 59.19
N ASP A 132 14.91 12.55 58.59
CA ASP A 132 14.51 13.00 57.26
C ASP A 132 14.16 14.50 57.16
N ASP A 133 13.61 15.11 58.21
CA ASP A 133 13.31 16.55 58.27
C ASP A 133 14.56 17.41 58.51
N VAL A 134 15.59 16.88 59.19
CA VAL A 134 16.89 17.56 59.33
C VAL A 134 17.69 17.55 58.02
N ARG A 135 17.49 16.53 57.18
CA ARG A 135 18.19 16.33 55.90
C ARG A 135 17.50 17.03 54.72
N ARG A 136 16.26 17.47 54.86
CA ARG A 136 15.60 18.31 53.85
C ARG A 136 16.32 19.65 53.73
N LEU A 137 16.67 20.01 52.50
CA LEU A 137 17.28 21.30 52.17
C LEU A 137 16.44 22.43 52.79
N ARG A 138 17.11 23.37 53.46
CA ARG A 138 16.41 24.54 54.01
C ARG A 138 15.78 25.33 52.85
N PRO A 139 14.60 25.95 53.02
CA PRO A 139 14.01 26.77 51.97
C PRO A 139 15.01 27.82 51.44
N GLY A 140 15.43 27.67 50.18
CA GLY A 140 16.42 28.54 49.52
C GLY A 140 17.80 27.92 49.25
N GLU A 141 18.09 26.73 49.79
CA GLU A 141 19.34 26.02 49.51
C GLU A 141 19.27 25.25 48.18
N VAL A 142 20.29 25.42 47.33
CA VAL A 142 20.39 24.69 46.05
C VAL A 142 20.95 23.31 46.32
N ASP A 143 20.22 22.29 45.86
CA ASP A 143 20.67 20.90 45.94
C ASP A 143 22.07 20.72 45.33
N PRO A 144 23.04 20.14 46.07
CA PRO A 144 24.38 19.91 45.56
C PRO A 144 24.46 18.87 44.42
N ASP A 145 23.58 17.85 44.42
CA ASP A 145 23.62 16.74 43.45
C ASP A 145 22.26 16.53 42.73
N PRO A 146 21.76 17.53 41.96
CA PRO A 146 20.49 17.43 41.24
C PRO A 146 20.51 16.37 40.13
N GLU A 147 21.70 15.92 39.69
CA GLU A 147 21.88 14.90 38.66
C GLU A 147 21.43 13.50 39.06
N ALA A 148 21.36 13.19 40.36
CA ALA A 148 20.94 11.87 40.84
C ALA A 148 19.42 11.74 40.99
N LYS A 149 18.67 12.86 40.95
CA LYS A 149 17.22 12.88 41.22
C LYS A 149 16.37 12.61 39.97
N PRO A 150 15.15 12.07 40.10
CA PRO A 150 14.23 11.93 38.96
C PRO A 150 13.98 13.25 38.25
N ALA A 151 13.76 13.19 36.93
CA ALA A 151 13.43 14.38 36.15
C ALA A 151 12.02 14.88 36.50
N ARG A 152 11.84 16.21 36.50
CA ARG A 152 10.50 16.80 36.60
C ARG A 152 9.72 16.56 35.29
N PRO A 153 8.46 16.10 35.36
CA PRO A 153 7.58 16.04 34.21
C PRO A 153 7.43 17.40 33.52
N ASP A 154 7.26 17.37 32.21
CA ASP A 154 7.14 18.57 31.39
C ASP A 154 5.80 19.27 31.66
N PRO A 155 5.77 20.60 31.87
CA PRO A 155 4.52 21.34 32.06
C PRO A 155 3.67 21.32 30.78
N ILE A 156 2.33 21.37 30.92
CA ILE A 156 1.42 21.35 29.76
C ILE A 156 1.68 22.55 28.84
N ASP A 157 1.88 23.73 29.43
CA ASP A 157 2.32 24.91 28.70
C ASP A 157 3.83 25.09 28.86
N MET A 158 4.55 24.56 27.87
CA MET A 158 6.00 24.70 27.77
C MET A 158 6.37 26.17 27.51
N ASP A 159 7.37 26.67 28.23
CA ASP A 159 7.86 28.03 28.02
C ASP A 159 8.54 28.19 26.64
N GLU A 160 8.73 29.44 26.20
CA GLU A 160 9.37 29.74 24.92
C GLU A 160 10.79 29.19 24.86
N ASP A 161 11.52 29.24 25.98
CA ASP A 161 12.88 28.73 26.11
C ASP A 161 12.94 27.22 25.82
N GLU A 162 12.01 26.41 26.34
CA GLU A 162 11.95 24.98 26.09
C GLU A 162 11.52 24.64 24.66
N LYS A 163 10.54 25.37 24.12
CA LYS A 163 10.10 25.21 22.73
C LYS A 163 11.24 25.55 21.77
N GLU A 164 11.96 26.65 22.02
CA GLU A 164 13.13 27.06 21.24
C GLU A 164 14.25 26.02 21.35
N MET A 165 14.56 25.56 22.57
CA MET A 165 15.56 24.52 22.82
C MET A 165 15.25 23.22 22.07
N LEU A 166 13.98 22.76 22.07
CA LEU A 166 13.55 21.60 21.30
C LEU A 166 13.68 21.80 19.79
N SER A 167 13.31 22.99 19.29
CA SER A 167 13.42 23.33 17.87
C SER A 167 14.88 23.37 17.41
N GLU A 168 15.77 23.94 18.23
CA GLU A 168 17.21 23.98 18.00
C GLU A 168 17.82 22.59 18.02
N ALA A 169 17.46 21.77 19.01
CA ALA A 169 17.90 20.38 19.11
C ALA A 169 17.51 19.59 17.86
N ARG A 170 16.25 19.68 17.41
CA ARG A 170 15.78 19.04 16.16
C ARG A 170 16.58 19.51 14.94
N ALA A 171 16.79 20.81 14.79
CA ALA A 171 17.55 21.36 13.66
C ALA A 171 19.03 20.90 13.67
N ARG A 172 19.67 20.88 14.84
CA ARG A 172 21.05 20.43 15.00
C ARG A 172 21.20 18.93 14.81
N LEU A 173 20.23 18.11 15.25
CA LEU A 173 20.21 16.66 15.05
C LEU A 173 19.96 16.28 13.59
N ALA A 174 19.08 17.01 12.87
CA ALA A 174 18.85 16.78 11.44
C ALA A 174 20.04 17.19 10.56
N ASN A 175 20.80 18.21 10.98
CA ASN A 175 21.91 18.71 10.17
C ASN A 175 23.16 17.79 10.25
N THR A 176 23.55 17.22 9.12
CA THR A 176 24.81 16.47 8.94
C THR A 176 25.79 17.18 8.00
N GLN A 177 25.34 18.21 7.29
CA GLN A 177 26.11 18.88 6.24
C GLN A 177 26.90 20.09 6.78
N GLY A 178 28.18 20.16 6.42
CA GLY A 178 29.04 21.30 6.71
C GLY A 178 28.79 22.51 5.79
N LYS A 179 29.47 23.64 6.07
CA LYS A 179 29.34 24.90 5.32
C LYS A 179 29.63 24.74 3.83
N LYS A 180 30.65 23.96 3.46
CA LYS A 180 31.04 23.74 2.05
C LYS A 180 29.98 22.96 1.27
N ALA A 181 29.40 21.92 1.86
CA ALA A 181 28.33 21.14 1.22
C ALA A 181 27.08 22.00 1.01
N LYS A 182 26.64 22.76 2.03
CA LYS A 182 25.51 23.67 1.91
C LYS A 182 25.75 24.77 0.87
N ARG A 183 26.96 25.34 0.82
CA ARG A 183 27.35 26.33 -0.22
C ARG A 183 27.27 25.71 -1.61
N LYS A 184 27.86 24.52 -1.81
CA LYS A 184 27.86 23.81 -3.09
C LYS A 184 26.46 23.40 -3.53
N ALA A 185 25.58 23.02 -2.60
CA ALA A 185 24.17 22.73 -2.89
C ALA A 185 23.41 23.98 -3.39
N ARG A 186 23.58 25.12 -2.71
CA ARG A 186 23.01 26.41 -3.17
C ARG A 186 23.59 26.87 -4.50
N GLU A 187 24.90 26.70 -4.71
CA GLU A 187 25.57 27.01 -5.97
C GLU A 187 25.02 26.16 -7.12
N ARG A 188 24.83 24.86 -6.91
CA ARG A 188 24.19 23.96 -7.88
C ARG A 188 22.76 24.39 -8.20
N GLN A 189 21.96 24.73 -7.19
CA GLN A 189 20.59 25.23 -7.40
C GLN A 189 20.58 26.54 -8.20
N LEU A 190 21.49 27.46 -7.90
CA LEU A 190 21.64 28.72 -8.64
C LEU A 190 22.11 28.47 -10.08
N GLU A 191 22.99 27.50 -10.30
CA GLU A 191 23.43 27.10 -11.64
C GLU A 191 22.29 26.47 -12.45
N GLU A 192 21.50 25.58 -11.85
CA GLU A 192 20.30 25.01 -12.47
C GLU A 192 19.27 26.10 -12.80
N ALA A 193 19.02 27.04 -11.88
CA ALA A 193 18.15 28.19 -12.11
C ALA A 193 18.65 29.11 -13.24
N ARG A 194 19.95 29.45 -13.26
CA ARG A 194 20.57 30.23 -14.34
C ARG A 194 20.47 29.51 -15.68
N ARG A 195 20.70 28.20 -15.71
CA ARG A 195 20.58 27.36 -16.91
C ARG A 195 19.16 27.40 -17.46
N LEU A 196 18.15 27.26 -16.60
CA LEU A 196 16.74 27.34 -17.00
C LEU A 196 16.37 28.72 -17.53
N ALA A 197 16.79 29.80 -16.86
CA ALA A 197 16.56 31.17 -17.32
C ALA A 197 17.22 31.44 -18.68
N MET A 198 18.48 31.00 -18.88
CA MET A 198 19.15 31.09 -20.17
C MET A 198 18.46 30.26 -21.27
N LEU A 199 17.98 29.06 -20.94
CA LEU A 199 17.21 28.23 -21.88
C LEU A 199 15.90 28.90 -22.28
N GLN A 200 15.20 29.53 -21.34
CA GLN A 200 13.98 30.28 -21.61
C GLN A 200 14.26 31.43 -22.57
N LYS A 201 15.26 32.29 -22.26
CA LYS A 201 15.68 33.39 -23.13
C LYS A 201 16.07 32.90 -24.53
N LYS A 202 16.76 31.75 -24.61
CA LYS A 202 17.13 31.14 -25.90
C LYS A 202 15.91 30.67 -26.69
N ARG A 203 14.91 30.08 -26.02
CA ARG A 203 13.66 29.66 -26.67
C ARG A 203 12.88 30.86 -27.20
N GLU A 204 12.80 31.93 -26.41
CA GLU A 204 12.13 33.18 -26.80
C GLU A 204 12.82 33.82 -28.02
N LEU A 205 14.15 33.95 -28.00
CA LEU A 205 14.89 34.48 -29.15
C LEU A 205 14.78 33.58 -30.39
N LYS A 206 14.83 32.25 -30.22
CA LYS A 206 14.65 31.32 -31.33
C LYS A 206 13.23 31.37 -31.90
N ALA A 207 12.21 31.49 -31.04
CA ALA A 207 10.81 31.66 -31.45
C ALA A 207 10.60 32.99 -32.20
N ALA A 208 11.32 34.04 -31.80
CA ALA A 208 11.38 35.32 -32.52
C ALA A 208 12.29 35.30 -33.77
N GLY A 209 12.88 34.15 -34.12
CA GLY A 209 13.75 33.99 -35.29
C GLY A 209 15.18 34.52 -35.14
N ILE A 210 15.57 34.99 -33.96
CA ILE A 210 16.91 35.56 -33.70
C ILE A 210 17.87 34.43 -33.27
N MET A 211 18.82 34.08 -34.15
CA MET A 211 19.84 33.07 -33.86
C MET A 211 21.01 33.64 -33.04
N MET A 212 20.97 33.40 -31.72
CA MET A 212 22.07 33.75 -30.82
C MET A 212 23.21 32.73 -30.89
N ARG A 213 24.42 33.16 -31.28
CA ARG A 213 25.64 32.35 -31.25
C ARG A 213 26.25 32.35 -29.85
N MET A 214 26.51 31.17 -29.31
CA MET A 214 27.16 31.03 -27.99
C MET A 214 28.68 31.09 -28.14
N ARG A 215 29.36 31.75 -27.21
CA ARG A 215 30.83 31.72 -27.18
C ARG A 215 31.28 30.35 -26.64
N PRO A 216 32.20 29.65 -27.32
CA PRO A 216 32.77 28.42 -26.78
C PRO A 216 33.55 28.74 -25.50
N LYS A 217 33.57 27.79 -24.56
CA LYS A 217 34.45 27.89 -23.40
C LYS A 217 35.90 27.78 -23.90
N LYS A 218 36.78 28.61 -23.33
CA LYS A 218 38.19 28.69 -23.73
C LYS A 218 39.02 27.50 -23.22
N ASP A 219 38.47 26.73 -22.29
CA ASP A 219 39.18 25.66 -21.59
C ASP A 219 38.24 24.44 -21.48
N GLY A 220 38.58 23.36 -22.18
CA GLY A 220 37.81 22.10 -22.25
C GLY A 220 37.50 21.62 -23.68
N MET A 221 37.47 20.30 -23.85
CA MET A 221 37.02 19.64 -25.09
C MET A 221 35.49 19.68 -25.20
N ASP A 222 34.96 19.96 -26.39
CA ASP A 222 33.52 19.91 -26.64
C ASP A 222 33.08 18.46 -26.87
N TYR A 223 32.50 17.87 -25.82
CA TYR A 223 32.01 16.49 -25.83
C TYR A 223 30.85 16.23 -26.81
N ASN A 224 30.22 17.27 -27.35
CA ASN A 224 29.20 17.12 -28.39
C ASN A 224 29.80 17.13 -29.81
N ALA A 225 30.99 17.73 -29.99
CA ALA A 225 31.65 17.82 -31.28
C ALA A 225 32.43 16.53 -31.57
N ASP A 226 33.17 16.02 -30.58
CA ASP A 226 34.00 14.82 -30.70
C ASP A 226 33.71 13.81 -29.58
N ILE A 227 33.89 12.52 -29.88
CA ILE A 227 33.82 11.45 -28.89
C ILE A 227 35.06 11.54 -28.00
N PRO A 228 34.92 11.78 -26.69
CA PRO A 228 36.08 12.01 -25.84
C PRO A 228 36.87 10.72 -25.66
N PHE A 229 38.16 10.76 -25.99
CA PHE A 229 39.07 9.60 -25.89
C PHE A 229 38.52 8.36 -26.60
N GLU A 230 38.05 8.52 -27.84
CA GLU A 230 37.52 7.41 -28.64
C GLU A 230 38.55 6.28 -28.77
N LYS A 231 38.18 5.10 -28.25
CA LYS A 231 38.94 3.87 -28.43
C LYS A 231 38.15 2.98 -29.36
N GLN A 232 38.67 2.77 -30.57
CA GLN A 232 38.03 1.88 -31.53
C GLN A 232 37.89 0.48 -30.93
N PRO A 233 36.73 -0.19 -31.07
CA PRO A 233 36.56 -1.55 -30.61
C PRO A 233 37.58 -2.46 -31.29
N ALA A 234 38.13 -3.42 -30.56
CA ALA A 234 39.12 -4.34 -31.12
C ALA A 234 38.49 -5.10 -32.32
N PRO A 235 39.20 -5.24 -33.45
CA PRO A 235 38.67 -5.95 -34.60
C PRO A 235 38.41 -7.41 -34.22
N GLY A 236 37.17 -7.86 -34.40
CA GLY A 236 36.71 -9.22 -34.10
C GLY A 236 36.58 -10.09 -35.36
N PHE A 237 36.26 -11.37 -35.15
CA PHE A 237 36.09 -12.35 -36.22
C PHE A 237 34.79 -12.19 -37.04
N TYR A 238 33.80 -11.47 -36.50
CA TYR A 238 32.50 -11.25 -37.13
C TYR A 238 32.40 -9.88 -37.80
N ASP A 239 31.76 -9.83 -38.97
CA ASP A 239 31.48 -8.58 -39.69
C ASP A 239 30.34 -7.79 -39.01
N THR A 240 30.68 -6.60 -38.48
CA THR A 240 29.76 -5.71 -37.75
C THR A 240 29.19 -4.59 -38.62
N THR A 241 29.42 -4.59 -39.94
CA THR A 241 28.93 -3.54 -40.84
C THR A 241 27.39 -3.45 -40.86
N GLN A 242 26.68 -4.57 -40.71
CA GLN A 242 25.21 -4.60 -40.70
C GLN A 242 24.60 -3.97 -39.44
N GLU A 243 25.30 -4.01 -38.31
CA GLU A 243 24.82 -3.45 -37.04
C GLU A 243 24.94 -1.92 -37.00
N LYS A 244 25.94 -1.35 -37.71
CA LYS A 244 26.19 0.10 -37.78
C LYS A 244 25.03 0.89 -38.42
N ASN A 245 24.13 0.22 -39.15
CA ASN A 245 23.01 0.85 -39.84
C ASN A 245 21.75 1.07 -38.98
N LYS A 246 21.77 0.71 -37.69
CA LYS A 246 20.67 1.05 -36.77
C LYS A 246 20.72 2.55 -36.40
N PHE A 247 20.04 3.39 -37.17
CA PHE A 247 19.82 4.78 -36.81
C PHE A 247 18.89 4.89 -35.62
N VAL A 248 19.38 5.47 -34.52
CA VAL A 248 18.54 5.85 -33.37
C VAL A 248 17.85 7.16 -33.71
N ALA A 249 16.53 7.11 -33.87
CA ALA A 249 15.73 8.32 -34.09
C ALA A 249 15.89 9.30 -32.91
N ALA A 250 16.08 10.58 -33.21
CA ALA A 250 16.18 11.61 -32.20
C ALA A 250 14.90 11.60 -31.32
N PRO A 251 15.02 11.64 -29.98
CA PRO A 251 13.87 11.59 -29.08
C PRO A 251 13.15 12.94 -29.03
N VAL A 252 12.46 13.28 -30.12
CA VAL A 252 11.62 14.47 -30.21
C VAL A 252 10.40 14.28 -29.31
N GLY A 253 10.11 15.27 -28.45
CA GLY A 253 8.96 15.24 -27.55
C GLY A 253 9.18 14.59 -26.17
N LYS A 254 10.39 14.13 -25.85
CA LYS A 254 10.70 13.58 -24.51
C LYS A 254 11.20 14.67 -23.54
N ASN A 255 10.75 14.60 -22.29
CA ASN A 255 11.19 15.50 -21.22
C ASN A 255 12.56 15.07 -20.64
N LEU A 256 13.32 16.01 -20.06
CA LEU A 256 14.63 15.71 -19.44
C LEU A 256 14.55 14.55 -18.44
N ARG A 257 13.50 14.51 -17.61
CA ARG A 257 13.25 13.43 -16.65
C ARG A 257 12.98 12.07 -17.29
N GLN A 258 12.43 12.03 -18.50
CA GLN A 258 12.19 10.79 -19.25
C GLN A 258 13.45 10.30 -19.96
N LEU A 259 14.34 11.22 -20.36
CA LEU A 259 15.65 10.89 -20.90
C LEU A 259 16.61 10.42 -19.79
N ASP A 260 16.49 11.02 -18.60
CA ASP A 260 17.20 10.61 -17.39
C ASP A 260 16.54 9.41 -16.67
N SER A 261 15.64 8.64 -17.31
CA SER A 261 14.88 7.57 -16.63
C SER A 261 15.74 6.47 -16.01
N HIS A 262 17.03 6.38 -16.36
CA HIS A 262 18.03 5.53 -15.70
C HIS A 262 18.65 6.12 -14.42
N LYS A 263 18.24 7.33 -14.01
CA LYS A 263 18.68 8.03 -12.80
C LYS A 263 17.53 8.35 -11.84
N ARG A 264 16.43 7.58 -11.87
CA ARG A 264 15.63 7.51 -10.64
C ARG A 264 16.55 6.95 -9.58
N THR A 265 16.88 7.79 -8.60
CA THR A 265 17.71 7.30 -7.50
C THR A 265 16.88 6.26 -6.78
N ARG A 266 17.50 5.14 -6.38
CA ARG A 266 16.85 4.11 -5.55
C ARG A 266 16.10 4.71 -4.36
N ALA A 267 16.60 5.85 -3.84
CA ALA A 267 15.96 6.65 -2.80
C ALA A 267 14.61 7.26 -3.20
N GLU A 268 14.43 7.75 -4.42
CA GLU A 268 13.16 8.34 -4.88
C GLU A 268 12.06 7.27 -5.04
N ASP A 269 12.39 6.13 -5.64
CA ASP A 269 11.42 5.03 -5.79
C ASP A 269 11.07 4.40 -4.42
N GLU A 270 12.05 4.32 -3.50
CA GLU A 270 11.83 3.86 -2.13
C GLU A 270 11.00 4.86 -1.30
N GLU A 271 11.20 6.17 -1.51
CA GLU A 271 10.39 7.21 -0.86
C GLU A 271 8.94 7.20 -1.39
N GLU A 272 8.72 7.03 -2.70
CA GLU A 272 7.37 6.84 -3.24
C GLU A 272 6.70 5.59 -2.66
N ARG A 273 7.44 4.48 -2.56
CA ARG A 273 6.92 3.25 -1.96
C ARG A 273 6.58 3.44 -0.48
N ARG A 274 7.41 4.18 0.27
CA ARG A 274 7.17 4.54 1.68
C ARG A 274 6.01 5.51 1.86
N LYS A 275 5.81 6.45 0.92
CA LYS A 275 4.64 7.33 0.91
C LYS A 275 3.36 6.53 0.64
N ARG A 276 3.39 5.60 -0.32
CA ARG A 276 2.25 4.71 -0.60
C ARG A 276 1.93 3.82 0.60
N SER A 277 2.95 3.27 1.28
CA SER A 277 2.72 2.45 2.48
C SER A 277 2.23 3.26 3.69
N ARG A 278 2.77 4.47 3.93
CA ARG A 278 2.24 5.37 4.97
C ARG A 278 0.80 5.76 4.70
N LYS A 279 0.48 6.14 3.45
CA LYS A 279 -0.90 6.49 3.07
C LYS A 279 -1.85 5.30 3.22
N ALA A 280 -1.40 4.09 2.89
CA ALA A 280 -2.17 2.86 3.12
C ALA A 280 -2.37 2.59 4.62
N LYS A 281 -1.38 2.90 5.47
CA LYS A 281 -1.47 2.71 6.92
C LYS A 281 -2.33 3.78 7.60
N GLU A 282 -2.25 5.03 7.15
CA GLU A 282 -3.10 6.15 7.62
C GLU A 282 -4.56 5.91 7.22
N THR A 283 -4.81 5.46 5.98
CA THR A 283 -6.17 5.11 5.55
C THR A 283 -6.74 3.89 6.28
N ALA A 284 -5.92 2.91 6.64
CA ALA A 284 -6.34 1.81 7.51
C ALA A 284 -6.64 2.28 8.95
N ALA A 285 -5.81 3.18 9.50
CA ALA A 285 -6.00 3.71 10.85
C ALA A 285 -7.22 4.65 10.95
N ASP A 286 -7.51 5.45 9.91
CA ASP A 286 -8.72 6.29 9.85
C ASP A 286 -10.00 5.45 9.73
N GLN A 287 -9.93 4.27 9.09
CA GLN A 287 -11.05 3.33 9.07
C GLN A 287 -11.31 2.73 10.45
N ASP A 288 -10.25 2.40 11.21
CA ASP A 288 -10.38 1.89 12.59
C ASP A 288 -10.83 2.98 13.59
N ALA A 289 -10.37 4.23 13.44
CA ALA A 289 -10.73 5.34 14.32
C ALA A 289 -12.17 5.85 14.13
N SER A 290 -12.78 5.60 12.97
CA SER A 290 -14.19 5.94 12.71
C SER A 290 -15.20 5.10 13.53
N SER A 291 -14.70 4.09 14.26
CA SER A 291 -15.53 3.21 15.08
C SER A 291 -15.74 3.67 16.53
N HIS A 292 -15.03 4.70 17.03
CA HIS A 292 -15.13 5.14 18.44
C HIS A 292 -15.03 6.68 18.63
N PHE A 293 -16.19 7.30 18.88
CA PHE A 293 -16.45 8.46 19.78
C PHE A 293 -16.56 9.94 19.27
N ILE A 294 -17.69 10.56 19.67
CA ILE A 294 -18.16 11.98 19.75
C ILE A 294 -18.77 12.69 18.50
N PRO A 295 -20.12 12.72 18.39
CA PRO A 295 -20.89 13.42 17.34
C PRO A 295 -20.66 14.95 17.24
N ALA A 296 -20.12 15.59 18.27
CA ALA A 296 -19.86 17.03 18.28
C ALA A 296 -18.63 17.43 17.43
N LYS A 297 -17.62 16.54 17.36
CA LYS A 297 -16.42 16.78 16.56
C LYS A 297 -16.69 16.55 15.07
N ASP A 298 -17.56 15.59 14.76
CA ASP A 298 -18.02 15.34 13.39
C ASP A 298 -18.83 16.50 12.82
N ASN A 299 -19.70 17.14 13.59
CA ASN A 299 -20.42 18.34 13.12
C ASN A 299 -19.48 19.53 12.81
N LEU A 300 -18.41 19.70 13.59
CA LEU A 300 -17.41 20.74 13.34
C LEU A 300 -16.53 20.41 12.12
N ILE A 301 -16.14 19.13 11.97
CA ILE A 301 -15.38 18.63 10.83
C ILE A 301 -16.24 18.64 9.56
N GLN A 302 -17.55 18.40 9.67
CA GLN A 302 -18.49 18.42 8.56
C GLN A 302 -18.76 19.85 8.10
N ARG A 303 -18.88 20.82 9.03
CA ARG A 303 -18.87 22.25 8.68
C ARG A 303 -17.55 22.69 8.04
N GLN A 304 -16.40 22.29 8.57
CA GLN A 304 -15.09 22.60 7.97
C GLN A 304 -14.89 21.91 6.61
N LYS A 305 -15.43 20.71 6.42
CA LYS A 305 -15.44 19.99 5.13
C LYS A 305 -16.44 20.59 4.15
N GLU A 306 -17.58 21.10 4.60
CA GLU A 306 -18.54 21.83 3.78
C GLU A 306 -17.96 23.17 3.34
N GLU A 307 -17.33 23.93 4.24
CA GLU A 307 -16.58 25.15 3.92
C GLU A 307 -15.43 24.86 2.94
N ALA A 308 -14.66 23.79 3.15
CA ALA A 308 -13.59 23.37 2.24
C ALA A 308 -14.10 22.83 0.90
N ASN A 309 -15.29 22.21 0.87
CA ASN A 309 -15.95 21.73 -0.36
C ASN A 309 -16.64 22.87 -1.13
N ILE A 310 -17.07 23.94 -0.46
CA ILE A 310 -17.55 25.17 -1.10
C ILE A 310 -16.37 25.92 -1.77
N LEU A 311 -15.16 25.80 -1.21
CA LEU A 311 -13.92 26.36 -1.77
C LEU A 311 -13.30 25.53 -2.92
N LYS A 312 -13.58 24.22 -3.00
CA LYS A 312 -13.15 23.37 -4.12
C LYS A 312 -14.31 23.13 -5.08
N ARG A 313 -14.36 23.90 -6.17
CA ARG A 313 -15.31 23.72 -7.28
C ARG A 313 -15.45 22.24 -7.63
N ARG A 314 -16.68 21.70 -7.53
CA ARG A 314 -17.03 20.39 -8.09
C ARG A 314 -16.79 20.44 -9.60
N LYS A 315 -16.06 19.44 -10.14
CA LYS A 315 -15.95 19.26 -11.59
C LYS A 315 -17.35 18.97 -12.10
N LEU A 316 -17.87 19.87 -12.95
CA LEU A 316 -19.17 19.73 -13.59
C LEU A 316 -19.15 18.45 -14.43
N MET A 317 -19.82 17.41 -13.94
CA MET A 317 -20.10 16.22 -14.73
C MET A 317 -21.35 16.57 -15.53
N LEU A 318 -21.17 17.00 -16.78
CA LEU A 318 -22.30 17.04 -17.71
C LEU A 318 -22.72 15.59 -17.97
N PRO A 319 -24.04 15.32 -18.05
CA PRO A 319 -24.53 14.08 -18.64
C PRO A 319 -23.90 13.86 -20.02
N GLU A 320 -23.62 12.61 -20.39
CA GLU A 320 -23.21 12.28 -21.74
C GLU A 320 -24.23 12.83 -22.74
N PRO A 321 -23.79 13.38 -23.89
CA PRO A 321 -24.71 13.95 -24.87
C PRO A 321 -25.69 12.85 -25.32
N GLN A 322 -26.95 12.98 -24.89
CA GLN A 322 -28.04 12.17 -25.42
C GLN A 322 -28.35 12.70 -26.82
N VAL A 323 -27.75 12.06 -27.83
CA VAL A 323 -28.16 12.23 -29.21
C VAL A 323 -29.50 11.52 -29.35
N GLY A 324 -30.56 12.26 -29.68
CA GLY A 324 -31.89 11.66 -29.88
C GLY A 324 -31.84 10.68 -31.06
N GLU A 325 -32.66 9.62 -31.05
CA GLU A 325 -32.71 8.65 -32.16
C GLU A 325 -32.93 9.33 -33.52
N LEU A 326 -33.67 10.44 -33.56
CA LEU A 326 -33.87 11.26 -34.76
C LEU A 326 -32.59 11.95 -35.26
N GLU A 327 -31.74 12.44 -34.35
CA GLU A 327 -30.45 13.02 -34.72
C GLU A 327 -29.45 11.94 -35.16
N LEU A 328 -29.58 10.73 -34.60
CA LEU A 328 -28.80 9.57 -35.03
C LEU A 328 -29.22 9.11 -36.44
N GLU A 329 -30.52 9.08 -36.72
CA GLU A 329 -31.06 8.78 -38.05
C GLU A 329 -30.65 9.81 -39.09
N ASP A 330 -30.61 11.10 -38.74
CA ASP A 330 -30.15 12.15 -39.65
C ASP A 330 -28.63 12.07 -39.89
N ILE A 331 -27.83 11.73 -38.88
CA ILE A 331 -26.39 11.49 -39.03
C ILE A 331 -26.13 10.24 -39.89
N VAL A 332 -26.94 9.19 -39.73
CA VAL A 332 -26.87 7.97 -40.54
C VAL A 332 -27.34 8.23 -41.97
N LYS A 333 -28.38 9.05 -42.19
CA LYS A 333 -28.82 9.47 -43.53
C LYS A 333 -27.78 10.33 -44.24
N ILE A 334 -27.12 11.24 -43.52
CA ILE A 334 -26.03 12.05 -44.08
C ILE A 334 -24.82 11.15 -44.42
N GLY A 335 -24.53 10.15 -43.57
CA GLY A 335 -23.51 9.14 -43.83
C GLY A 335 -23.83 8.25 -45.03
N GLN A 336 -25.06 7.74 -45.12
CA GLN A 336 -25.55 6.94 -46.24
C GLN A 336 -25.65 7.74 -47.53
N ALA A 337 -26.02 9.03 -47.49
CA ALA A 337 -26.01 9.90 -48.66
C ALA A 337 -24.59 10.13 -49.19
N GLY A 338 -23.60 10.25 -48.29
CA GLY A 338 -22.18 10.33 -48.66
C GLY A 338 -21.64 9.02 -49.24
N GLU A 339 -22.08 7.88 -48.70
CA GLU A 339 -21.63 6.55 -49.14
C GLU A 339 -22.31 6.11 -50.45
N THR A 340 -23.59 6.44 -50.64
CA THR A 340 -24.32 6.22 -51.90
C THR A 340 -23.78 7.10 -53.02
N ALA A 341 -23.46 8.37 -52.75
CA ALA A 341 -22.81 9.25 -53.73
C ALA A 341 -21.40 8.74 -54.11
N LYS A 342 -20.66 8.16 -53.16
CA LYS A 342 -19.37 7.52 -53.42
C LYS A 342 -19.52 6.27 -54.28
N ASN A 343 -20.47 5.39 -53.97
CA ASN A 343 -20.72 4.15 -54.72
C ASN A 343 -21.24 4.42 -56.15
N LEU A 344 -22.10 5.43 -56.33
CA LEU A 344 -22.60 5.81 -57.66
C LEU A 344 -21.50 6.37 -58.59
N VAL A 345 -20.46 6.99 -58.01
CA VAL A 345 -19.29 7.50 -58.74
C VAL A 345 -18.23 6.41 -58.92
N GLU A 346 -18.16 5.41 -58.03
CA GLU A 346 -17.29 4.24 -58.18
C GLU A 346 -17.80 3.25 -59.26
N GLU A 347 -19.10 3.21 -59.53
CA GLU A 347 -19.70 2.42 -60.62
C GLU A 347 -19.61 3.10 -62.01
N GLY A 348 -19.46 4.42 -62.07
CA GLY A 348 -19.30 5.19 -63.31
C GLY A 348 -17.84 5.36 -63.71
N GLY A 349 -17.32 4.44 -64.54
CA GLY A 349 -15.90 4.37 -64.93
C GLY A 349 -15.35 5.50 -65.81
N GLU A 350 -15.35 6.75 -65.36
CA GLU A 350 -14.59 7.86 -65.95
C GLU A 350 -13.83 8.65 -64.89
N GLY A 351 -12.49 8.53 -64.89
CA GLY A 351 -11.56 9.07 -63.88
C GLY A 351 -11.39 10.59 -63.83
N ALA A 352 -12.36 11.39 -64.27
CA ALA A 352 -12.30 12.85 -64.24
C ALA A 352 -13.01 13.47 -63.02
N SER A 353 -13.95 12.76 -62.37
CA SER A 353 -14.74 13.27 -61.23
C SER A 353 -14.13 12.95 -59.85
N GLN A 354 -13.13 12.07 -59.79
CA GLN A 354 -12.52 11.60 -58.53
C GLN A 354 -11.73 12.69 -57.78
N GLY A 355 -11.34 13.78 -58.47
CA GLY A 355 -10.63 14.92 -57.89
C GLY A 355 -11.51 16.05 -57.34
N LEU A 356 -12.84 15.97 -57.53
CA LEU A 356 -13.79 17.01 -57.08
C LEU A 356 -14.45 16.67 -55.74
N LEU A 357 -14.30 15.45 -55.25
CA LEU A 357 -14.66 15.08 -53.88
C LEU A 357 -13.38 15.12 -53.03
N GLY A 358 -13.26 16.15 -52.20
CA GLY A 358 -12.14 16.26 -51.25
C GLY A 358 -12.06 15.02 -50.37
N GLU A 359 -10.85 14.50 -50.16
CA GLU A 359 -10.58 13.33 -49.33
C GLU A 359 -11.11 13.51 -47.89
N TYR A 360 -12.33 13.03 -47.62
CA TYR A 360 -12.90 12.95 -46.27
C TYR A 360 -12.35 11.76 -45.45
N SER A 361 -11.15 11.28 -45.76
CA SER A 361 -10.43 10.28 -44.95
C SER A 361 -9.66 10.90 -43.77
N THR A 362 -9.83 12.20 -43.51
CA THR A 362 -9.20 12.90 -42.37
C THR A 362 -10.01 12.83 -41.08
N LEU A 363 -11.20 12.21 -41.06
CA LEU A 363 -12.03 12.11 -39.86
C LEU A 363 -11.52 11.10 -38.82
N GLN A 364 -10.65 10.15 -39.19
CA GLN A 364 -10.04 9.24 -38.22
C GLN A 364 -8.79 9.81 -37.53
N HIS A 365 -8.17 10.84 -38.11
CA HIS A 365 -7.16 11.66 -37.43
C HIS A 365 -7.76 12.89 -36.69
N ALA A 366 -9.07 13.12 -36.82
CA ALA A 366 -9.76 14.24 -36.18
C ALA A 366 -10.23 13.97 -34.73
N GLN A 367 -10.05 12.76 -34.18
CA GLN A 367 -10.26 12.53 -32.73
C GLN A 367 -9.19 13.21 -31.85
N THR A 368 -8.13 13.78 -32.42
CA THR A 368 -7.13 14.57 -31.67
C THR A 368 -6.82 15.96 -32.27
N ALA A 369 -7.60 16.42 -33.25
CA ALA A 369 -7.50 17.78 -33.77
C ALA A 369 -8.32 18.75 -32.90
N ARG A 370 -7.66 19.39 -31.92
CA ARG A 370 -8.22 20.54 -31.20
C ARG A 370 -8.57 21.64 -32.21
N THR A 371 -9.83 22.08 -32.21
CA THR A 371 -10.28 23.33 -32.82
C THR A 371 -9.37 24.49 -32.39
N PRO A 372 -9.04 25.46 -33.26
CA PRO A 372 -8.41 26.70 -32.81
C PRO A 372 -9.33 27.33 -31.77
N ARG A 373 -8.91 27.32 -30.50
CA ARG A 373 -9.62 27.98 -29.41
C ARG A 373 -9.65 29.46 -29.74
N THR A 374 -10.83 30.05 -29.71
CA THR A 374 -10.99 31.48 -29.45
C THR A 374 -10.14 31.83 -28.22
N PRO A 375 -9.40 32.97 -28.22
CA PRO A 375 -8.76 33.42 -26.99
C PRO A 375 -9.85 33.53 -25.93
N ALA A 376 -9.64 32.88 -24.78
CA ALA A 376 -10.60 32.99 -23.68
C ALA A 376 -10.71 34.47 -23.32
N GLN A 377 -11.88 35.07 -23.53
CA GLN A 377 -12.16 36.39 -22.99
C GLN A 377 -11.95 36.31 -21.48
N ALA A 378 -11.08 37.18 -20.95
CA ALA A 378 -10.91 37.30 -19.51
C ALA A 378 -12.26 37.76 -18.93
N ASP A 379 -12.70 37.06 -17.88
CA ASP A 379 -13.99 37.27 -17.25
C ASP A 379 -13.88 38.52 -16.34
N ASN A 380 -13.89 39.70 -16.96
CA ASN A 380 -13.64 40.99 -16.30
C ASN A 380 -14.62 41.25 -15.14
N ILE A 381 -15.86 40.78 -15.26
CA ILE A 381 -16.91 40.86 -14.22
C ILE A 381 -16.47 40.10 -12.97
N MET A 382 -15.92 38.89 -13.15
CA MET A 382 -15.46 38.05 -12.05
C MET A 382 -14.16 38.55 -11.41
N ALA A 383 -13.28 39.19 -12.19
CA ALA A 383 -12.10 39.86 -11.66
C ALA A 383 -12.49 41.11 -10.85
N GLU A 384 -13.42 41.92 -11.36
CA GLU A 384 -13.91 43.13 -10.68
C GLU A 384 -14.69 42.79 -9.40
N ALA A 385 -15.55 41.76 -9.41
CA ALA A 385 -16.25 41.27 -8.23
C ALA A 385 -15.29 40.75 -7.13
N ARG A 386 -14.16 40.14 -7.50
CA ARG A 386 -13.13 39.72 -6.55
C ARG A 386 -12.37 40.91 -5.97
N ASN A 387 -12.06 41.91 -6.80
CA ASN A 387 -11.44 43.15 -6.34
C ASN A 387 -12.36 43.89 -5.35
N LEU A 388 -13.67 43.99 -5.63
CA LEU A 388 -14.67 44.58 -4.73
C LEU A 388 -14.81 43.79 -3.42
N ARG A 389 -14.78 42.46 -3.48
CA ARG A 389 -14.77 41.62 -2.28
C ARG A 389 -13.49 41.83 -1.44
N ASN A 390 -12.34 41.94 -2.08
CA ASN A 390 -11.08 42.18 -1.38
C ASN A 390 -11.01 43.57 -0.74
N MET A 391 -11.63 44.57 -1.36
CA MET A 391 -11.77 45.93 -0.81
C MET A 391 -12.74 46.00 0.36
N THR A 392 -13.83 45.22 0.33
CA THR A 392 -14.84 45.19 1.42
C THR A 392 -14.40 44.35 2.62
N MET A 393 -13.52 43.35 2.43
CA MET A 393 -12.97 42.53 3.52
C MET A 393 -11.83 43.20 4.30
N ALA A 394 -11.27 44.32 3.81
CA ALA A 394 -10.24 45.07 4.55
C ALA A 394 -10.89 46.02 5.58
N GLN A 395 -10.61 45.82 6.87
CA GLN A 395 -10.89 46.83 7.90
C GLN A 395 -9.81 47.92 7.89
N THR A 396 -10.21 49.14 8.24
CA THR A 396 -9.50 50.43 8.08
C THR A 396 -7.98 50.45 8.41
N PRO A 397 -7.20 51.39 7.83
CA PRO A 397 -5.73 51.34 7.76
C PRO A 397 -4.98 51.66 9.07
N LEU A 398 -5.65 51.61 10.22
CA LEU A 398 -5.08 51.98 11.52
C LEU A 398 -4.24 50.87 12.15
N LEU A 399 -4.39 49.62 11.68
CA LEU A 399 -3.54 48.48 12.02
C LEU A 399 -2.64 48.23 10.80
N GLY A 400 -1.35 48.60 10.89
CA GLY A 400 -0.42 48.67 9.77
C GLY A 400 -0.06 47.34 9.10
N GLU A 401 -1.03 46.66 8.49
CA GLU A 401 -0.84 45.51 7.61
C GLU A 401 -0.70 45.95 6.14
N ALA A 402 0.01 45.14 5.35
CA ALA A 402 0.31 45.43 3.95
C ALA A 402 -0.95 45.29 3.07
N ASN A 403 -1.14 46.26 2.15
CA ASN A 403 -2.28 46.30 1.22
C ASN A 403 -2.46 44.98 0.45
N THR A 404 -3.72 44.52 0.34
CA THR A 404 -4.07 43.34 -0.46
C THR A 404 -3.85 43.60 -1.96
N PRO A 405 -3.17 42.70 -2.69
CA PRO A 405 -2.91 42.91 -4.12
C PRO A 405 -4.20 42.79 -4.94
N LEU A 406 -4.52 43.84 -5.71
CA LEU A 406 -5.65 43.87 -6.64
C LEU A 406 -5.27 43.23 -8.00
N HIS A 407 -6.21 42.55 -8.65
CA HIS A 407 -5.99 42.00 -9.98
C HIS A 407 -6.10 43.09 -11.06
N GLU A 408 -5.08 43.23 -11.91
CA GLU A 408 -5.08 44.14 -13.07
C GLU A 408 -6.02 43.63 -14.16
N LEU A 409 -7.04 44.43 -14.55
CA LEU A 409 -7.92 44.11 -15.68
C LEU A 409 -7.25 44.45 -17.01
N SER A 410 -7.18 43.50 -17.95
CA SER A 410 -6.57 43.69 -19.27
C SER A 410 -7.39 44.53 -20.25
N SER A 411 -8.62 44.92 -19.87
CA SER A 411 -9.49 45.83 -20.63
C SER A 411 -10.19 46.76 -19.64
N ARG A 412 -10.50 47.98 -20.08
CA ARG A 412 -11.04 49.08 -19.25
C ARG A 412 -12.45 48.73 -18.74
N GLY A 413 -12.51 48.00 -17.61
CA GLY A 413 -13.71 47.69 -16.84
C GLY A 413 -14.71 46.72 -17.50
N THR A 414 -15.89 46.66 -16.88
CA THR A 414 -17.06 45.87 -17.30
C THR A 414 -17.91 46.55 -18.39
N GLY A 415 -17.42 47.63 -18.98
CA GLY A 415 -18.13 48.37 -20.05
C GLY A 415 -19.26 49.28 -19.54
N PHE A 416 -19.36 49.48 -18.22
CA PHE A 416 -20.35 50.34 -17.56
C PHE A 416 -19.64 51.51 -16.85
N ASP A 417 -19.15 52.47 -17.65
CA ASP A 417 -18.51 53.70 -17.14
C ASP A 417 -19.42 54.94 -17.36
N GLY A 418 -20.71 54.71 -17.67
CA GLY A 418 -21.71 55.76 -17.94
C GLY A 418 -23.13 55.23 -18.22
N ALA A 419 -24.07 56.15 -18.45
CA ALA A 419 -25.52 55.85 -18.56
C ALA A 419 -25.94 55.07 -19.83
N THR A 420 -25.04 54.83 -20.79
CA THR A 420 -25.31 54.02 -21.98
C THR A 420 -24.15 53.05 -22.26
N PRO A 421 -24.40 51.74 -22.47
CA PRO A 421 -23.34 50.77 -22.71
C PRO A 421 -22.70 50.95 -24.09
N ALA A 422 -21.36 50.91 -24.15
CA ALA A 422 -20.63 50.91 -25.42
C ALA A 422 -20.61 49.50 -26.04
N ARG A 423 -21.00 49.40 -27.32
CA ARG A 423 -21.19 48.15 -28.06
C ARG A 423 -19.86 47.49 -28.43
N THR A 424 -19.63 46.27 -27.96
CA THR A 424 -18.51 45.41 -28.38
C THR A 424 -18.96 44.45 -29.49
N VAL A 425 -18.13 44.32 -30.53
CA VAL A 425 -18.45 43.52 -31.74
C VAL A 425 -17.95 42.09 -31.56
N SER A 426 -18.86 41.11 -31.62
CA SER A 426 -18.52 39.69 -31.68
C SER A 426 -18.21 39.28 -33.13
N ALA A 427 -16.98 38.88 -33.41
CA ALA A 427 -16.60 38.32 -34.72
C ALA A 427 -16.94 36.83 -34.77
N THR A 428 -17.94 36.46 -35.57
CA THR A 428 -18.23 35.08 -35.98
C THR A 428 -17.41 34.72 -37.23
N PRO A 429 -16.67 33.59 -37.27
CA PRO A 429 -16.08 33.11 -38.51
C PRO A 429 -17.13 32.37 -39.35
N ASN A 430 -17.56 32.99 -40.44
CA ASN A 430 -18.38 32.36 -41.50
C ASN A 430 -17.45 31.58 -42.45
N PRO A 431 -17.60 30.25 -42.61
CA PRO A 431 -16.71 29.45 -43.46
C PRO A 431 -17.32 29.15 -44.84
N LEU A 432 -18.10 30.04 -45.46
CA LEU A 432 -18.53 29.90 -46.86
C LEU A 432 -18.65 31.28 -47.52
N ALA A 433 -17.54 31.75 -48.10
CA ALA A 433 -17.53 32.87 -49.03
C ALA A 433 -16.38 32.70 -50.03
N THR A 434 -16.67 32.07 -51.17
CA THR A 434 -15.90 32.28 -52.40
C THR A 434 -16.22 33.67 -52.95
N PRO A 435 -15.24 34.35 -53.56
CA PRO A 435 -15.55 35.00 -54.82
C PRO A 435 -14.46 34.80 -55.86
N LEU A 436 -14.93 34.48 -57.06
CA LEU A 436 -14.18 34.50 -58.32
C LEU A 436 -14.64 35.76 -59.10
N HIS A 437 -13.71 36.36 -59.85
CA HIS A 437 -13.85 37.41 -60.89
C HIS A 437 -14.02 38.89 -60.49
N SER A 438 -13.14 39.75 -61.04
CA SER A 438 -13.52 40.77 -62.03
C SER A 438 -12.30 41.41 -62.72
N ASP A 439 -12.33 41.40 -64.06
CA ASP A 439 -11.49 42.11 -65.03
C ASP A 439 -11.51 43.65 -64.89
N SER A 440 -10.44 44.32 -65.38
CA SER A 440 -10.50 45.30 -66.50
C SER A 440 -9.35 46.34 -66.51
N ARG A 441 -8.40 46.11 -67.42
CA ARG A 441 -7.69 47.03 -68.36
C ARG A 441 -7.47 48.54 -68.06
N ASP A 442 -6.17 48.90 -68.08
CA ASP A 442 -5.42 49.90 -68.90
C ASP A 442 -5.87 51.39 -68.95
N PRO A 443 -5.04 52.39 -69.37
CA PRO A 443 -3.76 52.34 -70.12
C PRO A 443 -2.65 53.33 -69.68
N SER A 444 -1.39 53.09 -70.08
CA SER A 444 -0.48 54.11 -70.65
C SER A 444 0.99 53.63 -70.71
N ALA A 445 1.61 53.84 -71.88
CA ALA A 445 3.03 53.85 -72.22
C ALA A 445 3.72 52.52 -72.66
N THR A 446 3.61 52.23 -73.96
CA THR A 446 4.66 51.67 -74.86
C THR A 446 5.41 52.86 -75.55
N PRO A 447 6.51 52.75 -76.37
CA PRO A 447 7.03 51.61 -77.17
C PRO A 447 8.59 51.46 -77.36
N GLY A 448 9.04 50.35 -77.99
CA GLY A 448 10.28 50.21 -78.83
C GLY A 448 11.62 49.97 -78.10
N GLY A 449 12.44 48.94 -78.38
CA GLY A 449 13.10 48.55 -79.66
C GLY A 449 14.47 49.26 -79.73
N ASP A 450 15.67 48.68 -79.90
CA ASP A 450 16.18 47.54 -80.69
C ASP A 450 17.62 47.17 -80.21
N GLY A 451 18.11 45.95 -80.57
CA GLY A 451 19.56 45.68 -80.62
C GLY A 451 20.07 44.26 -80.29
N ILE A 452 19.91 43.33 -81.23
CA ILE A 452 20.75 42.17 -81.66
C ILE A 452 22.16 42.07 -80.98
N GLY A 453 22.75 40.96 -80.51
CA GLY A 453 22.58 39.48 -80.52
C GLY A 453 23.86 38.84 -79.88
N PRO A 454 24.13 37.50 -79.91
CA PRO A 454 23.32 36.31 -80.25
C PRO A 454 23.03 35.43 -78.99
N GLY A 455 21.96 34.66 -78.86
CA GLY A 455 21.51 33.52 -79.69
C GLY A 455 21.82 32.20 -78.93
N GLY A 456 20.90 31.29 -78.62
CA GLY A 456 19.47 31.19 -78.89
C GLY A 456 18.79 30.17 -77.97
N THR A 457 17.47 30.32 -77.83
CA THR A 457 16.51 29.47 -77.10
C THR A 457 15.77 28.52 -78.09
N PRO A 458 14.60 27.94 -77.79
CA PRO A 458 14.36 26.64 -77.15
C PRO A 458 13.42 25.71 -77.97
N MET A 459 12.94 24.62 -77.34
CA MET A 459 11.83 23.71 -77.71
C MET A 459 12.11 22.57 -78.71
N ARG A 460 11.76 21.34 -78.29
CA ARG A 460 10.63 20.51 -78.80
C ARG A 460 10.98 19.01 -78.96
N THR A 461 10.00 18.19 -78.57
CA THR A 461 9.77 16.76 -78.89
C THR A 461 10.61 15.70 -78.16
N PRO A 462 9.98 14.55 -77.90
CA PRO A 462 10.43 13.40 -78.67
C PRO A 462 9.30 12.74 -79.45
N LEU A 463 9.64 12.40 -80.69
CA LEU A 463 8.90 11.56 -81.61
C LEU A 463 8.64 10.17 -81.03
N ARG A 464 7.45 9.63 -81.32
CA ARG A 464 7.27 8.20 -81.58
C ARG A 464 7.88 7.85 -82.93
N ARG A 465 8.60 6.74 -83.05
CA ARG A 465 8.24 5.56 -83.89
C ARG A 465 9.43 4.62 -84.12
N ASN A 466 9.07 3.34 -84.26
CA ASN A 466 9.83 2.14 -84.64
C ASN A 466 10.65 1.56 -83.46
N ASN A 467 10.48 0.29 -83.07
CA ASN A 467 10.39 -0.88 -83.94
C ASN A 467 9.30 -1.88 -83.48
N LEU A 468 8.40 -2.23 -84.41
CA LEU A 468 8.04 -3.63 -84.55
C LEU A 468 9.12 -4.30 -85.40
N ASN A 469 9.47 -5.51 -84.95
CA ASN A 469 9.92 -6.67 -85.70
C ASN A 469 11.38 -6.84 -86.15
N ILE A 470 11.91 -7.97 -85.66
CA ILE A 470 12.55 -9.05 -86.44
C ILE A 470 14.00 -8.79 -86.85
N ASN A 471 14.91 -9.26 -85.99
CA ASN A 471 16.08 -10.11 -86.24
C ASN A 471 16.79 -10.26 -84.88
N ALA A 472 16.79 -11.44 -84.26
CA ALA A 472 17.70 -12.55 -84.50
C ALA A 472 19.16 -12.19 -84.20
N GLY A 473 19.73 -12.86 -83.19
CA GLY A 473 21.18 -12.93 -82.99
C GLY A 473 21.65 -12.37 -81.65
N ASP A 474 21.83 -13.27 -80.70
CA ASP A 474 23.10 -13.50 -80.00
C ASP A 474 24.22 -12.49 -80.33
N ASP A 475 24.60 -11.62 -79.37
CA ASP A 475 26.01 -11.39 -79.03
C ASP A 475 26.19 -10.53 -77.77
N GLY A 476 27.24 -10.84 -77.02
CA GLY A 476 28.17 -9.83 -76.50
C GLY A 476 27.77 -8.97 -75.31
N SER A 477 28.37 -9.29 -74.16
CA SER A 477 28.58 -8.42 -72.99
C SER A 477 28.81 -6.94 -73.33
N MET A 478 27.94 -6.06 -72.83
CA MET A 478 28.24 -4.61 -72.72
C MET A 478 28.81 -4.33 -71.33
N MET A 479 30.08 -3.93 -71.34
CA MET A 479 30.87 -3.47 -70.20
C MET A 479 30.16 -2.28 -69.51
N GLY A 480 29.73 -2.44 -68.25
CA GLY A 480 29.21 -1.32 -67.45
C GLY A 480 28.10 -1.62 -66.43
N ASP A 481 27.59 -2.85 -66.35
CA ASP A 481 26.50 -3.18 -65.43
C ASP A 481 27.01 -3.43 -63.99
N THR A 482 26.41 -2.75 -63.00
CA THR A 482 26.73 -3.02 -61.60
C THR A 482 26.10 -4.36 -61.16
N PRO A 483 26.71 -5.12 -60.23
CA PRO A 483 26.14 -6.38 -59.71
C PRO A 483 24.74 -6.25 -59.08
N ARG A 484 24.27 -5.03 -58.87
CA ARG A 484 22.93 -4.70 -58.37
C ARG A 484 21.88 -4.72 -59.49
N ASP A 485 22.24 -4.37 -60.72
CA ASP A 485 21.31 -4.27 -61.85
C ASP A 485 21.00 -5.64 -62.47
N SER A 486 21.97 -6.55 -62.49
CA SER A 486 21.77 -7.94 -62.93
C SER A 486 20.79 -8.74 -62.05
N ARG A 487 20.72 -8.41 -60.75
CA ARG A 487 19.87 -9.08 -59.77
C ARG A 487 18.41 -8.60 -59.78
N ASN A 488 18.16 -7.38 -60.26
CA ASN A 488 16.82 -6.76 -60.29
C ASN A 488 16.03 -7.06 -61.58
N ARG A 489 16.73 -7.40 -62.67
CA ARG A 489 16.14 -7.76 -63.97
C ARG A 489 15.04 -8.84 -63.92
N PRO A 490 15.17 -9.96 -63.18
CA PRO A 490 14.09 -10.96 -63.11
C PRO A 490 12.88 -10.49 -62.28
N ILE A 491 13.08 -9.52 -61.37
CA ILE A 491 12.03 -8.98 -60.51
C ILE A 491 11.11 -8.06 -61.32
N ASP A 492 11.69 -7.22 -62.18
CA ASP A 492 10.94 -6.30 -63.04
C ASP A 492 10.13 -7.07 -64.09
N LEU A 493 10.68 -8.15 -64.64
CA LEU A 493 10.01 -9.02 -65.61
C LEU A 493 8.79 -9.74 -64.99
N LYS A 494 8.91 -10.16 -63.73
CA LYS A 494 7.81 -10.76 -62.96
C LYS A 494 6.72 -9.73 -62.64
N GLN A 495 7.07 -8.48 -62.37
CA GLN A 495 6.11 -7.40 -62.12
C GLN A 495 5.35 -7.00 -63.40
N GLN A 496 6.02 -7.00 -64.56
CA GLN A 496 5.36 -6.76 -65.85
C GLN A 496 4.35 -7.84 -66.20
N LEU A 497 4.71 -9.12 -66.05
CA LEU A 497 3.78 -10.23 -66.30
C LEU A 497 2.56 -10.18 -65.37
N LYS A 498 2.77 -9.85 -64.10
CA LYS A 498 1.68 -9.73 -63.12
C LYS A 498 0.70 -8.61 -63.49
N ARG A 499 1.20 -7.48 -64.02
CA ARG A 499 0.34 -6.41 -64.54
C ARG A 499 -0.42 -6.83 -65.80
N GLY A 500 0.19 -7.65 -66.67
CA GLY A 500 -0.47 -8.20 -67.86
C GLY A 500 -1.63 -9.14 -67.55
N PHE A 501 -1.46 -10.04 -66.58
CA PHE A 501 -2.55 -10.96 -66.18
C PHE A 501 -3.70 -10.27 -65.45
N MET A 502 -3.45 -9.13 -64.80
CA MET A 502 -4.50 -8.33 -64.15
C MET A 502 -5.34 -7.52 -65.13
N ALA A 503 -4.90 -7.36 -66.39
CA ALA A 503 -5.60 -6.59 -67.42
C ALA A 503 -6.60 -7.44 -68.25
N LEU A 504 -6.75 -8.73 -67.97
CA LEU A 504 -7.70 -9.59 -68.67
C LEU A 504 -9.12 -9.43 -68.10
N PRO A 505 -10.13 -9.09 -68.93
CA PRO A 505 -11.53 -9.04 -68.51
C PRO A 505 -12.05 -10.42 -68.11
N LYS A 506 -12.86 -10.50 -67.05
CA LYS A 506 -13.49 -11.76 -66.63
C LYS A 506 -14.62 -12.15 -67.60
N PRO A 507 -14.78 -13.44 -67.95
CA PRO A 507 -15.85 -13.88 -68.83
C PRO A 507 -17.22 -13.75 -68.15
N LYS A 508 -18.21 -13.22 -68.88
CA LYS A 508 -19.63 -13.18 -68.50
C LYS A 508 -20.39 -14.15 -69.39
N ASN A 509 -21.16 -15.06 -68.79
CA ASN A 509 -22.11 -15.93 -69.46
C ASN A 509 -23.52 -15.44 -69.08
N ASP A 510 -24.19 -14.76 -70.00
CA ASP A 510 -25.53 -14.24 -69.81
C ASP A 510 -26.54 -15.14 -70.57
N TYR A 511 -27.42 -15.83 -69.85
CA TYR A 511 -28.71 -16.29 -70.37
C TYR A 511 -29.78 -15.98 -69.33
N GLU A 512 -30.81 -15.24 -69.75
CA GLU A 512 -31.96 -14.88 -68.92
C GLU A 512 -33.08 -15.92 -69.15
N LEU A 513 -33.41 -16.69 -68.11
CA LEU A 513 -34.61 -17.53 -68.10
C LEU A 513 -35.66 -16.82 -67.24
N VAL A 514 -36.68 -16.24 -67.88
CA VAL A 514 -37.76 -15.53 -67.20
C VAL A 514 -38.82 -16.54 -66.76
N LEU A 515 -38.93 -16.75 -65.44
CA LEU A 515 -40.03 -17.51 -64.83
C LEU A 515 -41.15 -16.55 -64.37
N PRO A 516 -42.44 -16.86 -64.61
CA PRO A 516 -43.57 -15.98 -64.25
C PRO A 516 -43.80 -15.80 -62.73
N GLU A 517 -44.30 -14.62 -62.35
CA GLU A 517 -44.42 -14.13 -60.96
C GLU A 517 -45.28 -15.00 -60.01
N GLU A 518 -46.20 -15.81 -60.52
CA GLU A 518 -47.08 -16.66 -59.68
C GLU A 518 -46.36 -17.87 -59.03
N GLU A 519 -45.18 -18.23 -59.53
CA GLU A 519 -44.36 -19.30 -58.95
C GLU A 519 -43.37 -18.77 -57.90
N LEU A 520 -43.05 -17.47 -57.95
CA LEU A 520 -42.21 -16.78 -56.95
C LEU A 520 -42.93 -16.61 -55.61
N GLU A 521 -44.25 -16.37 -55.62
CA GLU A 521 -45.04 -16.26 -54.38
C GLU A 521 -45.15 -17.61 -53.65
N ARG A 522 -45.28 -18.74 -54.39
CA ARG A 522 -45.26 -20.08 -53.78
C ARG A 522 -43.88 -20.50 -53.27
N ILE A 523 -42.80 -20.05 -53.91
CA ILE A 523 -41.44 -20.31 -53.43
C ILE A 523 -41.13 -19.44 -52.19
N ALA A 524 -41.69 -18.23 -52.10
CA ALA A 524 -41.56 -17.38 -50.92
C ALA A 524 -42.28 -17.97 -49.68
N GLU A 525 -43.49 -18.51 -49.86
CA GLU A 525 -44.20 -19.18 -48.74
C GLU A 525 -43.50 -20.47 -48.26
N ILE A 526 -42.85 -21.22 -49.16
CA ILE A 526 -42.05 -22.42 -48.80
C ILE A 526 -40.71 -22.03 -48.14
N ALA A 527 -40.16 -20.86 -48.47
CA ALA A 527 -38.90 -20.36 -47.89
C ALA A 527 -39.06 -19.91 -46.43
N ASP A 528 -40.24 -19.42 -46.04
CA ASP A 528 -40.51 -19.00 -44.65
C ASP A 528 -40.67 -20.19 -43.68
N GLU A 529 -41.19 -21.34 -44.14
CA GLU A 529 -41.28 -22.57 -43.33
C GLU A 529 -39.93 -23.33 -43.20
N ALA A 530 -39.01 -23.16 -44.15
CA ALA A 530 -37.69 -23.78 -44.12
C ALA A 530 -36.59 -22.95 -43.43
N GLY A 531 -36.90 -21.71 -43.03
CA GLY A 531 -35.95 -20.76 -42.43
C GLY A 531 -35.52 -21.07 -40.99
N SER A 532 -36.05 -22.12 -40.35
CA SER A 532 -35.82 -22.34 -38.90
C SER A 532 -34.50 -23.03 -38.53
N MET A 533 -33.59 -23.37 -39.45
CA MET A 533 -32.27 -23.90 -39.10
C MET A 533 -31.21 -23.60 -40.19
N ILE A 534 -30.92 -22.32 -40.43
CA ILE A 534 -29.63 -21.95 -41.03
C ILE A 534 -28.66 -21.74 -39.87
N GLU A 535 -28.01 -22.82 -39.41
CA GLU A 535 -26.91 -22.73 -38.44
C GLU A 535 -25.87 -21.74 -38.98
N ASP A 536 -25.55 -20.75 -38.15
CA ASP A 536 -24.62 -19.67 -38.44
C ASP A 536 -23.32 -20.27 -39.01
N ALA A 537 -22.70 -19.61 -39.99
CA ALA A 537 -21.49 -20.17 -40.61
C ALA A 537 -20.38 -20.41 -39.55
N ALA A 538 -20.42 -19.62 -38.47
CA ALA A 538 -19.61 -19.80 -37.27
C ALA A 538 -19.93 -21.09 -36.50
N ASP A 539 -21.20 -21.46 -36.36
CA ASP A 539 -21.64 -22.65 -35.63
C ASP A 539 -21.31 -23.94 -36.40
N ARG A 540 -21.50 -23.94 -37.72
CA ARG A 540 -21.06 -25.06 -38.57
C ARG A 540 -19.54 -25.22 -38.55
N ALA A 541 -18.80 -24.11 -38.60
CA ALA A 541 -17.34 -24.15 -38.46
C ALA A 541 -16.91 -24.63 -37.07
N ALA A 542 -17.62 -24.23 -36.01
CA ALA A 542 -17.37 -24.68 -34.64
C ALA A 542 -17.66 -26.17 -34.47
N LYS A 543 -18.75 -26.68 -35.04
CA LYS A 543 -19.12 -28.10 -35.03
C LYS A 543 -18.13 -28.95 -35.83
N MET A 544 -17.75 -28.51 -37.03
CA MET A 544 -16.70 -29.18 -37.82
C MET A 544 -15.34 -29.15 -37.13
N LYS A 545 -15.03 -28.06 -36.43
CA LYS A 545 -13.82 -27.97 -35.61
C LYS A 545 -13.89 -28.89 -34.39
N ALA A 546 -15.05 -29.01 -33.74
CA ALA A 546 -15.26 -29.92 -32.62
C ALA A 546 -15.12 -31.38 -33.05
N ILE A 547 -15.71 -31.77 -34.19
CA ILE A 547 -15.55 -33.11 -34.77
C ILE A 547 -14.09 -33.39 -35.08
N ARG A 548 -13.39 -32.44 -35.73
CA ARG A 548 -11.94 -32.60 -36.01
C ARG A 548 -11.11 -32.71 -34.72
N GLN A 549 -11.43 -31.93 -33.69
CA GLN A 549 -10.76 -32.02 -32.39
C GLN A 549 -11.04 -33.35 -31.69
N GLU A 550 -12.27 -33.87 -31.78
CA GLU A 550 -12.63 -35.19 -31.24
C GLU A 550 -11.90 -36.32 -31.98
N GLU A 551 -11.81 -36.24 -33.31
CA GLU A 551 -11.02 -37.17 -34.13
C GLU A 551 -9.52 -37.09 -33.80
N GLU A 552 -8.97 -35.88 -33.61
CA GLU A 552 -7.59 -35.68 -33.18
C GLU A 552 -7.34 -36.24 -31.77
N GLN A 553 -8.30 -36.10 -30.85
CA GLN A 553 -8.23 -36.69 -29.51
C GLN A 553 -8.30 -38.21 -29.55
N LYS A 554 -9.22 -38.80 -30.33
CA LYS A 554 -9.29 -40.26 -30.55
C LYS A 554 -7.99 -40.77 -31.18
N ALA A 555 -7.45 -40.06 -32.18
CA ALA A 555 -6.16 -40.38 -32.77
C ALA A 555 -5.00 -40.28 -31.77
N LEU A 556 -5.01 -39.29 -30.86
CA LEU A 556 -4.01 -39.15 -29.80
C LEU A 556 -4.11 -40.28 -28.77
N VAL A 557 -5.32 -40.68 -28.38
CA VAL A 557 -5.57 -41.79 -27.45
C VAL A 557 -5.11 -43.13 -28.04
N ARG A 558 -5.21 -43.31 -29.36
CA ARG A 558 -4.68 -44.48 -30.08
C ARG A 558 -3.15 -44.50 -30.18
N ARG A 559 -2.46 -43.38 -29.95
CA ARG A 559 -0.98 -43.35 -29.95
C ARG A 559 -0.44 -44.04 -28.71
N THR A 560 0.81 -44.48 -28.79
CA THR A 560 1.53 -45.03 -27.64
C THR A 560 1.67 -43.99 -26.52
N GLN A 561 1.74 -44.45 -25.27
CA GLN A 561 1.90 -43.59 -24.10
C GLN A 561 3.18 -42.74 -24.16
N VAL A 562 4.23 -43.23 -24.82
CA VAL A 562 5.49 -42.51 -25.03
C VAL A 562 5.27 -41.24 -25.86
N ILE A 563 4.47 -41.35 -26.92
CA ILE A 563 4.12 -40.21 -27.78
C ILE A 563 3.12 -39.28 -27.08
N GLN A 564 2.13 -39.83 -26.36
CA GLN A 564 1.16 -39.04 -25.59
C GLN A 564 1.85 -38.18 -24.51
N ARG A 565 2.90 -38.71 -23.88
CA ARG A 565 3.70 -38.02 -22.85
C ARG A 565 4.83 -37.15 -23.41
N GLY A 566 5.05 -37.15 -24.72
CA GLY A 566 6.11 -36.36 -25.37
C GLY A 566 7.53 -36.73 -24.92
N LEU A 567 7.77 -37.98 -24.56
CA LEU A 567 9.08 -38.45 -24.07
C LEU A 567 10.12 -38.49 -25.22
N PRO A 568 11.43 -38.29 -24.93
CA PRO A 568 12.47 -38.34 -25.95
C PRO A 568 12.57 -39.73 -26.57
N ARG A 569 12.62 -39.79 -27.90
CA ARG A 569 12.69 -41.03 -28.69
C ARG A 569 14.04 -41.16 -29.40
N PRO A 570 14.58 -42.38 -29.57
CA PRO A 570 15.86 -42.58 -30.24
C PRO A 570 15.79 -42.17 -31.73
N ILE A 571 16.82 -41.48 -32.21
CA ILE A 571 16.95 -41.06 -33.61
C ILE A 571 17.34 -42.25 -34.51
N GLU A 572 18.15 -43.17 -33.97
CA GLU A 572 18.54 -44.42 -34.60
C GLU A 572 18.10 -45.59 -33.69
N PHE A 573 17.29 -46.50 -34.23
CA PHE A 573 16.85 -47.70 -33.52
C PHE A 573 17.33 -48.94 -34.29
N GLU A 574 18.26 -49.70 -33.69
CA GLU A 574 18.79 -50.93 -34.25
C GLU A 574 18.12 -52.15 -33.59
N SER A 575 17.13 -52.73 -34.27
CA SER A 575 16.33 -53.86 -33.78
C SER A 575 17.17 -55.09 -33.40
N SER A 576 18.29 -55.29 -34.09
CA SER A 576 19.18 -56.44 -33.94
C SER A 576 19.95 -56.47 -32.61
N GLN A 577 20.14 -55.33 -31.93
CA GLN A 577 20.89 -55.30 -30.66
C GLN A 577 20.04 -55.73 -29.47
N LEU A 578 18.77 -55.30 -29.43
CA LEU A 578 17.84 -55.72 -28.38
C LEU A 578 17.58 -57.23 -28.41
N THR A 579 17.50 -57.80 -29.62
CA THR A 579 17.28 -59.24 -29.81
C THR A 579 18.53 -60.10 -29.58
N LYS A 580 19.73 -59.50 -29.49
CA LYS A 580 20.96 -60.24 -29.17
C LYS A 580 21.13 -60.48 -27.67
N ASN A 581 20.48 -59.67 -26.82
CA ASN A 581 20.57 -59.76 -25.37
C ASN A 581 19.70 -60.89 -24.76
N PHE A 582 19.10 -61.76 -25.58
CA PHE A 582 18.31 -62.89 -25.09
C PHE A 582 19.19 -63.95 -24.43
N LYS A 583 18.94 -64.24 -23.14
CA LYS A 583 19.48 -65.44 -22.50
C LYS A 583 18.83 -66.65 -23.17
N THR A 584 19.64 -67.60 -23.65
CA THR A 584 19.20 -68.88 -24.26
C THR A 584 18.75 -69.89 -23.20
N GLY A 585 17.96 -69.47 -22.22
CA GLY A 585 17.30 -70.36 -21.25
C GLY A 585 15.96 -70.86 -21.78
N ASN A 586 15.57 -72.07 -21.37
CA ASN A 586 14.26 -72.69 -21.67
C ASN A 586 13.25 -72.49 -20.51
N LYS A 587 13.49 -71.53 -19.61
CA LYS A 587 12.54 -71.24 -18.53
C LYS A 587 11.32 -70.49 -19.08
N LEU A 588 10.18 -70.67 -18.44
CA LEU A 588 8.92 -70.00 -18.81
C LEU A 588 9.07 -68.47 -18.78
N GLU A 589 9.80 -67.94 -17.79
CA GLU A 589 10.11 -66.52 -17.65
C GLU A 589 10.90 -65.98 -18.86
N ASP A 590 11.92 -66.73 -19.32
CA ASP A 590 12.72 -66.34 -20.49
C ASP A 590 11.89 -66.34 -21.80
N HIS A 591 10.85 -67.18 -21.88
CA HIS A 591 9.94 -67.21 -23.04
C HIS A 591 9.01 -66.00 -23.05
N LEU A 592 8.44 -65.65 -21.88
CA LEU A 592 7.60 -64.46 -21.72
C LEU A 592 8.38 -63.17 -22.01
N ASP A 593 9.59 -63.06 -21.49
CA ASP A 593 10.47 -61.91 -21.75
C ASP A 593 10.78 -61.75 -23.24
N ARG A 594 11.00 -62.86 -23.97
CA ARG A 594 11.17 -62.84 -25.44
C ARG A 594 9.91 -62.36 -26.16
N GLN A 595 8.72 -62.78 -25.74
CA GLN A 595 7.47 -62.31 -26.36
C GLN A 595 7.24 -60.82 -26.10
N ILE A 596 7.43 -60.37 -24.85
CA ILE A 596 7.26 -58.97 -24.45
C ILE A 596 8.22 -58.06 -25.22
N THR A 597 9.49 -58.45 -25.31
CA THR A 597 10.50 -57.67 -26.04
C THR A 597 10.29 -57.66 -27.54
N GLN A 598 9.81 -58.76 -28.15
CA GLN A 598 9.43 -58.79 -29.56
C GLN A 598 8.28 -57.83 -29.86
N GLU A 599 7.24 -57.83 -29.03
CA GLU A 599 6.13 -56.87 -29.15
C GLU A 599 6.58 -55.44 -28.90
N MET A 600 7.47 -55.20 -27.93
CA MET A 600 8.07 -53.89 -27.68
C MET A 600 8.85 -53.38 -28.90
N VAL A 601 9.63 -54.23 -29.57
CA VAL A 601 10.37 -53.86 -30.79
C VAL A 601 9.40 -53.48 -31.92
N LYS A 602 8.30 -54.22 -32.08
CA LYS A 602 7.26 -53.88 -33.09
C LYS A 602 6.61 -52.52 -32.80
N LEU A 603 6.31 -52.22 -31.53
CA LEU A 603 5.75 -50.93 -31.10
C LEU A 603 6.70 -49.76 -31.38
N ILE A 604 7.99 -49.91 -31.06
CA ILE A 604 9.00 -48.86 -31.31
C ILE A 604 9.17 -48.61 -32.81
N LEU A 605 9.18 -49.68 -33.62
CA LEU A 605 9.27 -49.56 -35.08
C LEU A 605 8.03 -48.91 -35.69
N HIS A 606 6.82 -49.28 -35.24
CA HIS A 606 5.58 -48.62 -35.64
C HIS A 606 5.63 -47.11 -35.35
N ASP A 607 6.05 -46.72 -34.14
CA ASP A 607 6.13 -45.31 -33.74
C ASP A 607 7.18 -44.52 -34.53
N ALA A 608 8.30 -45.14 -34.88
CA ALA A 608 9.33 -44.53 -35.72
C ALA A 608 8.85 -44.30 -37.16
N ILE A 609 8.01 -45.20 -37.69
CA ILE A 609 7.46 -45.13 -39.06
C ILE A 609 6.29 -44.13 -39.14
N VAL A 610 5.29 -44.26 -38.27
CA VAL A 610 4.06 -43.46 -38.31
C VAL A 610 4.30 -42.03 -37.80
N TYR A 611 5.21 -41.86 -36.84
CA TYR A 611 5.52 -40.57 -36.21
C TYR A 611 7.04 -40.30 -36.20
N PRO A 612 7.66 -40.03 -37.36
CA PRO A 612 9.12 -39.91 -37.47
C PRO A 612 9.68 -38.74 -36.67
N VAL A 613 10.85 -38.93 -36.07
CA VAL A 613 11.60 -37.88 -35.37
C VAL A 613 12.37 -37.05 -36.40
N PRO A 614 12.37 -35.70 -36.32
CA PRO A 614 13.17 -34.86 -37.21
C PRO A 614 14.66 -35.28 -37.22
N GLY A 615 15.18 -35.66 -38.38
CA GLY A 615 16.57 -36.13 -38.54
C GLY A 615 16.76 -37.66 -38.51
N GLY A 616 15.69 -38.44 -38.33
CA GLY A 616 15.74 -39.91 -38.44
C GLY A 616 15.86 -40.41 -39.88
N LYS A 617 16.56 -41.53 -40.09
CA LYS A 617 16.77 -42.17 -41.41
C LYS A 617 15.51 -42.86 -41.96
N ILE A 618 14.54 -43.19 -41.10
CA ILE A 618 13.30 -43.85 -41.47
C ILE A 618 12.30 -42.77 -41.86
N ALA A 619 12.23 -42.44 -43.15
CA ALA A 619 11.22 -41.53 -43.69
C ALA A 619 9.83 -42.21 -43.60
N GLY A 620 8.80 -41.47 -43.16
CA GLY A 620 7.45 -41.97 -42.81
C GLY A 620 6.59 -42.50 -43.96
N GLY A 621 7.16 -43.34 -44.83
CA GLY A 621 6.48 -44.00 -45.95
C GLY A 621 6.39 -45.52 -45.82
N GLY A 622 6.93 -46.13 -44.76
CA GLY A 622 6.76 -47.56 -44.50
C GLY A 622 5.35 -47.89 -43.99
N ARG A 623 4.80 -49.07 -44.34
CA ARG A 623 3.63 -49.61 -43.64
C ARG A 623 4.11 -50.29 -42.37
N SER A 624 3.47 -49.99 -41.24
CA SER A 624 3.74 -50.68 -39.99
C SER A 624 3.32 -52.15 -40.06
N THR A 625 4.04 -53.02 -39.35
CA THR A 625 3.74 -54.45 -39.22
C THR A 625 2.77 -54.77 -38.07
N LEU A 626 2.30 -53.76 -37.35
CA LEU A 626 1.29 -53.91 -36.31
C LEU A 626 -0.10 -53.87 -36.92
N ASP A 627 -0.91 -54.86 -36.55
CA ASP A 627 -2.32 -54.90 -36.92
C ASP A 627 -3.10 -53.87 -36.08
N PRO A 628 -3.98 -53.07 -36.69
CA PRO A 628 -4.81 -52.13 -35.95
C PRO A 628 -5.83 -52.90 -35.08
N ILE A 629 -5.82 -52.63 -33.78
CA ILE A 629 -6.80 -53.19 -32.83
C ILE A 629 -8.00 -52.24 -32.75
N GLU A 630 -9.22 -52.78 -32.79
CA GLU A 630 -10.44 -51.99 -32.63
C GLU A 630 -10.56 -51.41 -31.21
N ASP A 631 -11.07 -50.18 -31.11
CA ASP A 631 -11.16 -49.46 -29.83
C ASP A 631 -12.09 -50.16 -28.83
N GLU A 632 -13.12 -50.88 -29.31
CA GLU A 632 -14.05 -51.65 -28.47
C GLU A 632 -13.32 -52.78 -27.72
N HIS A 633 -12.47 -53.53 -28.43
CA HIS A 633 -11.68 -54.61 -27.84
C HIS A 633 -10.68 -54.10 -26.80
N LEU A 634 -10.05 -52.95 -27.05
CA LEU A 634 -9.16 -52.31 -26.08
C LEU A 634 -9.91 -51.81 -24.84
N ALA A 635 -11.13 -51.29 -25.01
CA ALA A 635 -11.97 -50.87 -23.90
C ALA A 635 -12.40 -52.06 -23.03
N THR A 636 -12.82 -53.18 -23.65
CA THR A 636 -13.17 -54.40 -22.93
C THR A 636 -11.97 -55.00 -22.18
N ALA A 637 -10.79 -55.03 -22.80
CA ALA A 637 -9.58 -55.54 -22.16
C ALA A 637 -9.17 -54.68 -20.96
N LYS A 638 -9.23 -53.35 -21.08
CA LYS A 638 -8.96 -52.43 -19.96
C LYS A 638 -9.95 -52.59 -18.81
N ALA A 639 -11.23 -52.79 -19.13
CA ALA A 639 -12.27 -53.02 -18.12
C ALA A 639 -12.04 -54.34 -17.36
N LEU A 640 -11.67 -55.42 -18.05
CA LEU A 640 -11.33 -56.70 -17.43
C LEU A 640 -10.10 -56.59 -16.51
N VAL A 641 -9.02 -55.95 -16.98
CA VAL A 641 -7.80 -55.73 -16.17
C VAL A 641 -8.11 -54.86 -14.94
N HIS A 642 -8.94 -53.83 -15.11
CA HIS A 642 -9.39 -52.97 -14.02
C HIS A 642 -10.23 -53.74 -13.00
N GLN A 643 -11.11 -54.64 -13.45
CA GLN A 643 -11.90 -55.51 -12.60
C GLN A 643 -11.01 -56.49 -11.81
N GLU A 644 -10.05 -57.14 -12.47
CA GLU A 644 -9.08 -58.03 -11.79
C GLU A 644 -8.26 -57.27 -10.74
N LEU A 645 -7.80 -56.05 -11.05
CA LEU A 645 -7.09 -55.19 -10.10
C LEU A 645 -7.98 -54.76 -8.94
N ALA A 646 -9.25 -54.43 -9.20
CA ALA A 646 -10.22 -54.06 -8.17
C ALA A 646 -10.44 -55.22 -7.20
N ASP A 647 -10.56 -56.44 -7.72
CA ASP A 647 -10.72 -57.68 -6.95
C ASP A 647 -9.46 -58.00 -6.13
N VAL A 648 -8.26 -57.85 -6.71
CA VAL A 648 -6.97 -58.04 -6.01
C VAL A 648 -6.77 -57.01 -4.89
N CYS A 649 -7.19 -55.76 -5.12
CA CYS A 649 -7.15 -54.71 -4.10
C CYS A 649 -8.27 -54.83 -3.04
N GLY A 650 -9.17 -55.82 -3.16
CA GLY A 650 -10.24 -56.08 -2.19
C GLY A 650 -11.45 -55.15 -2.29
N PHE A 651 -11.58 -54.37 -3.37
CA PHE A 651 -12.70 -53.46 -3.59
C PHE A 651 -13.32 -53.68 -4.98
N PRO A 652 -14.20 -54.69 -5.16
CA PRO A 652 -14.88 -54.96 -6.42
C PRO A 652 -15.69 -53.73 -6.86
N GLY A 653 -15.44 -53.22 -8.07
CA GLY A 653 -16.14 -52.06 -8.63
C GLY A 653 -15.56 -50.68 -8.27
N ALA A 654 -14.39 -50.61 -7.63
CA ALA A 654 -13.71 -49.34 -7.35
C ALA A 654 -13.30 -48.61 -8.65
N THR A 655 -13.48 -47.30 -8.73
CA THR A 655 -13.06 -46.52 -9.92
C THR A 655 -11.53 -46.54 -10.07
N GLU A 656 -10.99 -46.37 -11.27
CA GLU A 656 -9.53 -46.37 -11.52
C GLU A 656 -8.75 -45.43 -10.57
N ASP A 657 -9.32 -44.26 -10.27
CA ASP A 657 -8.74 -43.29 -9.33
C ASP A 657 -8.84 -43.69 -7.86
N GLN A 658 -9.81 -44.53 -7.50
CA GLN A 658 -9.93 -45.10 -6.16
C GLN A 658 -8.90 -46.21 -5.96
N ILE A 659 -8.73 -47.09 -6.96
CA ILE A 659 -7.69 -48.13 -6.94
C ILE A 659 -6.31 -47.50 -6.89
N LYS A 660 -6.04 -46.44 -7.68
CA LYS A 660 -4.77 -45.70 -7.60
C LYS A 660 -4.52 -45.12 -6.21
N ARG A 661 -5.56 -44.61 -5.54
CA ARG A 661 -5.44 -44.09 -4.17
C ARG A 661 -5.22 -45.19 -3.15
N VAL A 662 -5.92 -46.32 -3.27
CA VAL A 662 -5.76 -47.47 -2.36
C VAL A 662 -4.40 -48.14 -2.56
N ALA A 663 -3.92 -48.27 -3.79
CA ALA A 663 -2.58 -48.78 -4.10
C ALA A 663 -1.45 -47.85 -3.61
N VAL A 664 -1.69 -46.54 -3.53
CA VAL A 664 -0.75 -45.56 -2.96
C VAL A 664 -0.82 -45.54 -1.43
N LEU A 665 -2.00 -45.80 -0.84
CA LEU A 665 -2.19 -45.91 0.62
C LEU A 665 -1.74 -47.27 1.18
N GLY A 666 -1.60 -48.28 0.32
CA GLY A 666 -0.97 -49.56 0.63
C GLY A 666 0.52 -49.37 0.86
N ASP A 667 0.87 -49.18 2.13
CA ASP A 667 2.22 -49.29 2.69
C ASP A 667 3.26 -48.26 2.22
N GLU A 668 2.92 -46.96 2.32
CA GLU A 668 3.94 -45.90 2.29
C GLU A 668 5.08 -46.16 3.29
N GLU A 669 4.79 -46.79 4.43
CA GLU A 669 5.80 -47.12 5.43
C GLU A 669 6.73 -48.26 5.00
N GLU A 670 6.22 -49.37 4.44
CA GLU A 670 7.09 -50.43 3.91
C GLU A 670 7.85 -49.99 2.66
N PHE A 671 7.19 -49.23 1.77
CA PHE A 671 7.85 -48.64 0.61
C PHE A 671 8.98 -47.72 1.05
N ARG A 672 8.73 -46.84 2.04
CA ARG A 672 9.74 -45.93 2.56
C ARG A 672 10.89 -46.66 3.24
N LYS A 673 10.61 -47.73 4.00
CA LYS A 673 11.67 -48.58 4.59
C LYS A 673 12.55 -49.23 3.52
N ARG A 674 11.94 -49.91 2.54
CA ARG A 674 12.66 -50.53 1.41
C ARG A 674 13.38 -49.50 0.55
N TRP A 675 12.78 -48.33 0.34
CA TRP A 675 13.38 -47.24 -0.40
C TRP A 675 14.60 -46.68 0.33
N ILE A 676 14.53 -46.45 1.64
CA ILE A 676 15.68 -45.98 2.43
C ILE A 676 16.82 -47.00 2.32
N GLU A 677 16.54 -48.28 2.60
CA GLU A 677 17.53 -49.37 2.50
C GLU A 677 18.20 -49.45 1.12
N GLN A 678 17.44 -49.26 0.03
CA GLN A 678 18.00 -49.28 -1.31
C GLN A 678 18.69 -47.95 -1.66
N SER A 679 18.16 -46.81 -1.23
CA SER A 679 18.67 -45.47 -1.56
C SER A 679 20.02 -45.15 -0.95
N GLU A 680 20.33 -45.73 0.22
CA GLU A 680 21.65 -45.59 0.86
C GLU A 680 22.79 -46.13 -0.02
N GLY A 681 22.50 -47.03 -0.97
CA GLY A 681 23.49 -47.55 -1.91
C GLY A 681 23.70 -46.73 -3.18
N TYR A 682 22.94 -45.66 -3.42
CA TYR A 682 22.98 -44.88 -4.65
C TYR A 682 23.24 -43.39 -4.39
N SER A 683 24.09 -42.79 -5.22
CA SER A 683 24.35 -41.35 -5.24
C SER A 683 24.04 -40.78 -6.62
N PHE A 684 23.69 -39.49 -6.67
CA PHE A 684 23.37 -38.81 -7.92
C PHE A 684 24.65 -38.29 -8.59
N ASP A 685 24.86 -38.65 -9.86
CA ASP A 685 25.94 -38.10 -10.67
C ASP A 685 25.42 -36.93 -11.52
N GLU A 686 26.03 -35.76 -11.34
CA GLU A 686 25.68 -34.53 -12.07
C GLU A 686 26.00 -34.64 -13.57
N ASN A 687 27.09 -35.32 -13.94
CA ASN A 687 27.53 -35.38 -15.33
C ASN A 687 26.62 -36.27 -16.20
N ARG A 688 26.10 -37.34 -15.60
CA ARG A 688 25.23 -38.31 -16.28
C ARG A 688 23.75 -38.05 -16.01
N LEU A 689 23.43 -37.18 -15.04
CA LEU A 689 22.08 -36.90 -14.53
C LEU A 689 21.34 -38.19 -14.16
N LYS A 690 22.04 -39.12 -13.50
CA LYS A 690 21.53 -40.46 -13.15
C LYS A 690 21.98 -40.86 -11.75
N TRP A 691 21.17 -41.71 -11.13
CA TRP A 691 21.53 -42.41 -9.89
C TRP A 691 22.46 -43.58 -10.21
N VAL A 692 23.64 -43.58 -9.60
CA VAL A 692 24.68 -44.59 -9.79
C VAL A 692 25.04 -45.17 -8.42
N LYS A 693 25.54 -46.40 -8.36
CA LYS A 693 25.97 -47.02 -7.10
C LYS A 693 27.11 -46.21 -6.47
N GLU A 694 27.09 -46.10 -5.16
CA GLU A 694 28.06 -45.26 -4.44
C GLU A 694 29.52 -45.71 -4.62
N SER A 695 29.74 -47.00 -4.86
CA SER A 695 31.07 -47.58 -5.12
C SER A 695 31.77 -47.05 -6.36
N ASP A 696 31.02 -46.53 -7.33
CA ASP A 696 31.53 -46.21 -8.66
C ASP A 696 31.90 -44.72 -8.79
N LEU A 697 31.61 -43.89 -7.77
CA LEU A 697 31.85 -42.45 -7.76
C LEU A 697 32.95 -42.03 -6.79
N SER A 698 33.74 -41.04 -7.18
CA SER A 698 34.67 -40.34 -6.27
C SER A 698 33.91 -39.44 -5.29
N ASP A 699 34.46 -39.22 -4.10
CA ASP A 699 33.85 -38.35 -3.08
C ASP A 699 33.64 -36.91 -3.58
N GLU A 700 34.47 -36.41 -4.49
CA GLU A 700 34.28 -35.10 -5.12
C GLU A 700 33.03 -35.06 -6.02
N GLU A 701 32.75 -36.13 -6.75
CA GLU A 701 31.59 -36.27 -7.63
C GLU A 701 30.31 -36.45 -6.81
N LYS A 702 30.37 -37.22 -5.70
CA LYS A 702 29.28 -37.32 -4.73
C LYS A 702 28.91 -35.95 -4.16
N MET A 703 29.90 -35.15 -3.77
CA MET A 703 29.66 -33.81 -3.24
C MET A 703 29.06 -32.85 -4.26
N LYS A 704 29.42 -32.97 -5.54
CA LYS A 704 28.80 -32.19 -6.63
C LYS A 704 27.36 -32.60 -6.88
N GLY A 705 27.10 -33.90 -6.97
CA GLY A 705 25.75 -34.46 -7.09
C GLY A 705 24.81 -34.01 -5.98
N MET A 706 25.25 -34.15 -4.73
CA MET A 706 24.49 -33.69 -3.55
C MET A 706 24.23 -32.18 -3.58
N LYS A 707 25.19 -31.36 -4.01
CA LYS A 707 24.97 -29.91 -4.17
C LYS A 707 23.87 -29.62 -5.19
N SER A 708 23.88 -30.30 -6.34
CA SER A 708 22.84 -30.09 -7.37
C SER A 708 21.44 -30.50 -6.86
N LEU A 709 21.33 -31.59 -6.09
CA LEU A 709 20.08 -32.03 -5.48
C LEU A 709 19.56 -31.04 -4.43
N ILE A 710 20.47 -30.48 -3.63
CA ILE A 710 20.13 -29.43 -2.66
C ILE A 710 19.65 -28.17 -3.37
N ASP A 711 20.31 -27.78 -4.46
CA ASP A 711 19.90 -26.61 -5.24
C ASP A 711 18.54 -26.83 -5.94
N GLU A 712 18.28 -28.03 -6.47
CA GLU A 712 16.97 -28.39 -7.02
C GLU A 712 15.88 -28.37 -5.93
N SER A 713 16.16 -28.97 -4.77
CA SER A 713 15.26 -28.96 -3.62
C SER A 713 14.99 -27.52 -3.14
N ARG A 714 16.01 -26.66 -3.16
CA ARG A 714 15.88 -25.24 -2.83
C ARG A 714 14.99 -24.51 -3.84
N HIS A 715 15.12 -24.81 -5.12
CA HIS A 715 14.25 -24.25 -6.16
C HIS A 715 12.80 -24.69 -5.99
N GLN A 716 12.55 -25.97 -5.70
CA GLN A 716 11.23 -26.50 -5.41
C GLN A 716 10.63 -25.84 -4.15
N LEU A 717 11.40 -25.76 -3.06
CA LEU A 717 11.00 -25.09 -1.83
C LEU A 717 10.62 -23.62 -2.08
N ILE A 718 11.43 -22.88 -2.86
CA ILE A 718 11.10 -21.48 -3.21
C ILE A 718 9.78 -21.42 -4.00
N LYS A 719 9.55 -22.34 -4.93
CA LYS A 719 8.32 -22.38 -5.73
C LYS A 719 7.10 -22.67 -4.86
N GLU A 720 7.17 -23.68 -4.00
CA GLU A 720 6.11 -24.07 -3.08
C GLU A 720 5.85 -23.00 -2.03
N ALA A 721 6.90 -22.45 -1.41
CA ALA A 721 6.77 -21.35 -0.47
C ALA A 721 6.08 -20.14 -1.11
N ASN A 722 6.37 -19.82 -2.38
CA ASN A 722 5.68 -18.75 -3.09
C ASN A 722 4.20 -19.08 -3.36
N GLN A 723 3.86 -20.34 -3.62
CA GLN A 723 2.48 -20.79 -3.76
C GLN A 723 1.73 -20.75 -2.42
N ALA A 724 2.33 -21.27 -1.35
CA ALA A 724 1.82 -21.21 0.01
C ALA A 724 1.58 -19.75 0.44
N ASN A 725 2.56 -18.86 0.26
CA ASN A 725 2.41 -17.44 0.54
C ASN A 725 1.26 -16.78 -0.23
N LYS A 726 0.99 -17.20 -1.47
CA LYS A 726 -0.16 -16.70 -2.24
C LYS A 726 -1.48 -17.22 -1.66
N LEU A 727 -1.53 -18.49 -1.29
CA LEU A 727 -2.69 -19.12 -0.66
C LEU A 727 -2.97 -18.51 0.71
N GLU A 728 -1.97 -18.35 1.56
CA GLU A 728 -2.07 -17.67 2.86
C GLU A 728 -2.55 -16.23 2.71
N LYS A 729 -2.05 -15.47 1.73
CA LYS A 729 -2.56 -14.12 1.47
C LYS A 729 -4.00 -14.13 0.99
N LYS A 730 -4.42 -15.14 0.23
CA LYS A 730 -5.81 -15.29 -0.22
C LYS A 730 -6.71 -15.68 0.95
N LEU A 731 -6.28 -16.65 1.76
CA LEU A 731 -6.97 -17.10 2.97
C LEU A 731 -7.05 -15.97 4.00
N GLY A 732 -5.98 -15.22 4.24
CA GLY A 732 -5.98 -14.07 5.14
C GLY A 732 -6.97 -12.99 4.73
N LYS A 733 -7.18 -12.76 3.42
CA LYS A 733 -8.22 -11.84 2.93
C LYS A 733 -9.63 -12.36 3.14
N LEU A 734 -9.86 -13.67 2.97
CA LEU A 734 -11.18 -14.29 3.07
C LEU A 734 -11.58 -14.56 4.54
N ILE A 735 -10.64 -15.08 5.33
CA ILE A 735 -10.84 -15.58 6.69
C ILE A 735 -10.47 -14.53 7.73
N GLY A 736 -9.54 -13.61 7.45
CA GLY A 736 -9.06 -12.65 8.47
C GLY A 736 -10.18 -11.82 9.11
N GLY A 737 -11.19 -11.42 8.32
CA GLY A 737 -12.38 -10.75 8.86
C GLY A 737 -13.23 -11.66 9.75
N TYR A 738 -13.39 -12.93 9.39
CA TYR A 738 -14.09 -13.91 10.22
C TYR A 738 -13.32 -14.24 11.50
N GLU A 739 -11.99 -14.31 11.44
CA GLU A 739 -11.15 -14.54 12.62
C GLU A 739 -11.21 -13.35 13.60
N ALA A 740 -11.22 -12.11 13.09
CA ALA A 740 -11.39 -10.93 13.92
C ALA A 740 -12.78 -10.89 14.58
N ARG A 741 -13.84 -11.22 13.83
CA ARG A 741 -15.20 -11.36 14.37
C ARG A 741 -15.27 -12.45 15.43
N PHE A 742 -14.66 -13.61 15.16
CA PHE A 742 -14.60 -14.72 16.10
C PHE A 742 -13.90 -14.30 17.41
N LYS A 743 -12.75 -13.62 17.33
CA LYS A 743 -12.03 -13.13 18.51
C LYS A 743 -12.87 -12.14 19.33
N SER A 744 -13.52 -11.18 18.68
CA SER A 744 -14.39 -10.21 19.35
C SER A 744 -15.61 -10.87 20.00
N LEU A 745 -16.25 -11.80 19.28
CA LEU A 745 -17.39 -12.54 19.80
C LEU A 745 -16.99 -13.42 20.99
N ASN A 746 -15.85 -14.09 20.91
CA ASN A 746 -15.34 -14.94 21.98
C ASN A 746 -14.98 -14.12 23.23
N GLN A 747 -14.39 -12.93 23.05
CA GLN A 747 -14.16 -12.01 24.16
C GLN A 747 -15.48 -11.56 24.79
N SER A 748 -16.46 -11.15 23.98
CA SER A 748 -17.79 -10.75 24.48
C SER A 748 -18.47 -11.90 25.23
N PHE A 749 -18.37 -13.13 24.72
CA PHE A 749 -18.89 -14.32 25.37
C PHE A 749 -18.25 -14.53 26.75
N GLN A 750 -16.92 -14.45 26.84
CA GLN A 750 -16.20 -14.54 28.11
C GLN A 750 -16.60 -13.44 29.11
N GLU A 751 -16.74 -12.20 28.65
CA GLU A 751 -17.17 -11.08 29.50
C GLU A 751 -18.61 -11.27 30.00
N THR A 752 -19.52 -11.74 29.15
CA THR A 752 -20.91 -12.04 29.55
C THR A 752 -20.98 -13.19 30.55
N PHE A 753 -20.15 -14.22 30.38
CA PHE A 753 -20.09 -15.34 31.30
C PHE A 753 -19.57 -14.91 32.68
N ASN A 754 -18.48 -14.14 32.71
CA ASN A 754 -17.95 -13.58 33.96
C ASN A 754 -18.97 -12.66 34.66
N ARG A 755 -19.77 -11.91 33.90
CA ARG A 755 -20.84 -11.07 34.46
C ARG A 755 -21.96 -11.92 35.04
N LEU A 756 -22.34 -13.00 34.37
CA LEU A 756 -23.34 -13.95 34.87
C LEU A 756 -22.89 -14.56 36.19
N ASP A 757 -21.65 -15.05 36.26
CA ASP A 757 -21.08 -15.62 37.49
C ASP A 757 -21.10 -14.62 38.65
N ARG A 758 -20.68 -13.38 38.40
CA ARG A 758 -20.74 -12.31 39.42
C ARG A 758 -22.17 -12.04 39.89
N SER A 759 -23.12 -11.94 38.96
CA SER A 759 -24.52 -11.71 39.30
C SER A 759 -25.13 -12.86 40.10
N GLN A 760 -24.69 -14.10 39.84
CA GLN A 760 -25.12 -15.26 40.60
C GLN A 760 -24.54 -15.25 42.02
N ILE A 761 -23.27 -14.88 42.18
CA ILE A 761 -22.65 -14.70 43.50
C ILE A 761 -23.35 -13.58 44.27
N GLU A 762 -23.64 -12.44 43.61
CA GLU A 762 -24.37 -11.32 44.20
C GLU A 762 -25.77 -11.74 44.65
N LEU A 763 -26.53 -12.44 43.81
CA LEU A 763 -27.85 -12.97 44.17
C LEU A 763 -27.77 -13.86 45.43
N LEU A 764 -26.88 -14.84 45.45
CA LEU A 764 -26.71 -15.74 46.60
C LEU A 764 -26.29 -14.98 47.87
N SER A 765 -25.45 -13.96 47.71
CA SER A 765 -25.05 -13.09 48.82
C SER A 765 -26.21 -12.27 49.36
N PHE A 766 -27.08 -11.75 48.48
CA PHE A 766 -28.23 -10.95 48.88
C PHE A 766 -29.31 -11.82 49.51
N GLU A 767 -29.55 -13.04 49.02
CA GLU A 767 -30.44 -14.00 49.66
C GLU A 767 -29.97 -14.31 51.10
N ARG A 768 -28.66 -14.51 51.29
CA ARG A 768 -28.10 -14.71 52.62
C ARG A 768 -28.19 -13.46 53.49
N LEU A 769 -27.98 -12.29 52.91
CA LEU A 769 -28.05 -11.01 53.61
C LEU A 769 -29.49 -10.71 54.04
N GLU A 770 -30.48 -11.00 53.20
CA GLU A 770 -31.91 -10.89 53.51
C GLU A 770 -32.27 -11.73 54.73
N LEU A 771 -31.87 -13.01 54.76
CA LEU A 771 -32.08 -13.88 55.92
C LEU A 771 -31.46 -13.32 57.20
N ASN A 772 -30.25 -12.76 57.10
CA ASN A 772 -29.57 -12.15 58.23
C ASN A 772 -30.29 -10.86 58.71
N GLU A 773 -30.72 -10.01 57.78
CA GLU A 773 -31.42 -8.75 58.10
C GLU A 773 -32.79 -9.00 58.73
N VAL A 774 -33.52 -10.01 58.26
CA VAL A 774 -34.77 -10.45 58.90
C VAL A 774 -34.50 -10.83 60.36
N GLY A 775 -33.48 -11.65 60.63
CA GLY A 775 -33.10 -12.01 62.00
C GLY A 775 -32.60 -10.83 62.84
N ALA A 776 -31.81 -9.91 62.25
CA ALA A 776 -31.28 -8.75 62.94
C ALA A 776 -32.37 -7.72 63.28
N SER A 777 -33.33 -7.51 62.39
CA SER A 777 -34.46 -6.60 62.59
C SER A 777 -35.33 -7.03 63.77
N GLN A 778 -35.60 -8.34 63.91
CA GLN A 778 -36.36 -8.90 65.01
C GLN A 778 -35.65 -8.66 66.35
N ARG A 779 -34.36 -8.99 66.45
CA ARG A 779 -33.58 -8.76 67.68
C ARG A 779 -33.53 -7.28 68.06
N ARG A 780 -33.39 -6.39 67.08
CA ARG A 780 -33.38 -4.94 67.33
C ARG A 780 -34.72 -4.45 67.86
N LEU A 781 -35.83 -4.93 67.30
CA LEU A 781 -37.17 -4.60 67.77
C LEU A 781 -37.43 -5.14 69.18
N GLU A 782 -36.98 -6.36 69.48
CA GLU A 782 -37.09 -6.96 70.81
C GLU A 782 -36.29 -6.15 71.85
N SER A 783 -35.03 -5.84 71.56
CA SER A 783 -34.19 -5.00 72.42
C SER A 783 -34.83 -3.63 72.70
N LEU A 784 -35.38 -2.98 71.67
CA LEU A 784 -36.04 -1.69 71.82
C LEU A 784 -37.34 -1.80 72.63
N LYS A 785 -38.12 -2.87 72.45
CA LYS A 785 -39.32 -3.12 73.26
C LYS A 785 -38.96 -3.31 74.73
N GLU A 786 -37.93 -4.10 75.03
CA GLU A 786 -37.46 -4.30 76.39
C GLU A 786 -36.97 -3.00 77.05
N GLU A 787 -36.23 -2.16 76.31
CA GLU A 787 -35.81 -0.84 76.79
C GLU A 787 -37.01 0.07 77.06
N VAL A 788 -37.96 0.13 76.13
CA VAL A 788 -39.19 0.93 76.30
C VAL A 788 -39.98 0.44 77.51
N GLU A 789 -40.12 -0.87 77.72
CA GLU A 789 -40.79 -1.42 78.90
C GLU A 789 -40.08 -1.08 80.21
N LYS A 790 -38.73 -1.07 80.22
CA LYS A 790 -37.96 -0.61 81.39
C LYS A 790 -38.19 0.88 81.67
N LEU A 791 -38.15 1.72 80.62
CA LEU A 791 -38.42 3.14 80.74
C LEU A 791 -39.86 3.43 81.19
N MET A 792 -40.84 2.69 80.66
CA MET A 792 -42.24 2.81 81.07
C MET A 792 -42.44 2.41 82.53
N ARG A 793 -41.78 1.35 83.00
CA ARG A 793 -41.81 0.94 84.41
C ARG A 793 -41.23 2.03 85.31
N SER A 794 -40.03 2.50 84.99
CA SER A 794 -39.39 3.60 85.73
C SER A 794 -40.24 4.88 85.72
N GLY A 795 -40.86 5.20 84.58
CA GLY A 795 -41.78 6.33 84.46
C GLY A 795 -43.04 6.18 85.33
N ARG A 796 -43.63 4.98 85.40
CA ARG A 796 -44.77 4.70 86.29
C ARG A 796 -44.39 4.80 87.76
N GLU A 797 -43.25 4.24 88.14
CA GLU A 797 -42.72 4.35 89.51
C GLU A 797 -42.49 5.81 89.89
N GLY A 798 -41.85 6.59 89.00
CA GLY A 798 -41.64 8.03 89.19
C GLY A 798 -42.94 8.85 89.29
N GLN A 799 -43.99 8.47 88.56
CA GLN A 799 -45.31 9.10 88.69
C GLN A 799 -46.00 8.73 90.01
N SER A 800 -45.86 7.48 90.48
CA SER A 800 -46.41 7.04 91.78
C SER A 800 -45.75 7.81 92.93
N THR A 801 -44.42 7.89 92.95
CA THR A 801 -43.69 8.62 93.98
C THR A 801 -44.02 10.10 93.97
N TYR A 802 -44.14 10.71 92.78
CA TYR A 802 -44.58 12.10 92.67
C TYR A 802 -46.00 12.29 93.24
N LYS A 803 -46.92 11.37 92.97
CA LYS A 803 -48.28 11.41 93.51
C LYS A 803 -48.27 11.30 95.04
N GLU A 804 -47.50 10.37 95.60
CA GLU A 804 -47.35 10.22 97.07
C GLU A 804 -46.80 11.50 97.72
N LEU A 805 -45.73 12.08 97.15
CA LEU A 805 -45.16 13.35 97.63
C LEU A 805 -46.13 14.52 97.53
N MET A 806 -46.97 14.55 96.50
CA MET A 806 -48.03 15.56 96.35
C MET A 806 -49.12 15.41 97.40
N GLU A 807 -49.55 14.18 97.70
CA GLU A 807 -50.49 13.88 98.78
C GLU A 807 -49.90 14.27 100.14
N GLU A 808 -48.63 13.97 100.40
CA GLU A 808 -47.92 14.39 101.63
C GLU A 808 -47.83 15.90 101.74
N ARG A 809 -47.45 16.60 100.65
CA ARG A 809 -47.43 18.06 100.60
C ARG A 809 -48.79 18.64 100.93
N ASP A 810 -49.87 18.09 100.36
CA ASP A 810 -51.22 18.59 100.61
C ASP A 810 -51.67 18.34 102.05
N ARG A 811 -51.32 17.19 102.64
CA ARG A 811 -51.52 16.95 104.09
C ARG A 811 -50.75 17.95 104.96
N LEU A 812 -49.49 18.23 104.63
CA LEU A 812 -48.67 19.19 105.37
C LEU A 812 -49.20 20.62 105.21
N LYS A 813 -49.72 20.99 104.03
CA LYS A 813 -50.36 22.30 103.82
C LYS A 813 -51.59 22.46 104.68
N VAL A 814 -52.48 21.46 104.70
CA VAL A 814 -53.66 21.47 105.59
C VAL A 814 -53.20 21.59 107.05
N SER A 815 -52.19 20.82 107.47
CA SER A 815 -51.68 20.94 108.84
C SER A 815 -51.09 22.31 109.16
N ILE A 816 -50.43 22.97 108.20
CA ILE A 816 -49.93 24.34 108.38
C ILE A 816 -51.09 25.33 108.46
N GLU A 817 -52.12 25.18 107.62
CA GLU A 817 -53.32 26.02 107.65
C GLU A 817 -54.06 25.89 108.98
N ASP A 818 -54.19 24.67 109.51
CA ASP A 818 -54.78 24.40 110.83
C ASP A 818 -53.96 25.06 111.96
N LEU A 819 -52.62 24.90 111.95
CA LEU A 819 -51.74 25.54 112.93
C LEU A 819 -51.75 27.07 112.82
N GLN A 820 -51.88 27.62 111.61
CA GLN A 820 -52.03 29.07 111.41
C GLN A 820 -53.38 29.56 111.95
N ALA A 821 -54.45 28.81 111.75
CA ALA A 821 -55.76 29.12 112.32
C ALA A 821 -55.70 29.12 113.86
N GLU A 822 -55.07 28.11 114.48
CA GLU A 822 -54.84 28.07 115.93
C GLU A 822 -54.02 29.29 116.42
N LEU A 823 -52.96 29.66 115.71
CA LEU A 823 -52.12 30.81 116.07
C LEU A 823 -52.91 32.12 115.94
N THR A 824 -53.69 32.31 114.89
CA THR A 824 -54.55 33.50 114.75
C THR A 824 -55.63 33.56 115.81
N MET A 825 -56.18 32.42 116.24
CA MET A 825 -57.09 32.35 117.38
C MET A 825 -56.40 32.82 118.67
N GLN A 826 -55.19 32.32 118.94
CA GLN A 826 -54.41 32.75 120.11
C GLN A 826 -54.04 34.23 120.06
N GLU A 827 -53.72 34.78 118.87
CA GLU A 827 -53.47 36.20 118.70
C GLU A 827 -54.73 37.04 118.95
N VAL A 828 -55.90 36.58 118.49
CA VAL A 828 -57.19 37.24 118.78
C VAL A 828 -57.53 37.15 120.27
N GLU A 829 -57.29 36.01 120.91
CA GLU A 829 -57.43 35.84 122.36
C GLU A 829 -56.51 36.81 123.12
N ALA A 830 -55.24 36.91 122.73
CA ALA A 830 -54.28 37.84 123.33
C ALA A 830 -54.66 39.32 123.11
N VAL A 831 -55.16 39.68 121.92
CA VAL A 831 -55.67 41.04 121.66
C VAL A 831 -56.92 41.33 122.49
N ASN A 832 -57.81 40.36 122.65
CA ASN A 832 -58.98 40.49 123.53
C ASN A 832 -58.57 40.62 125.00
N GLU A 833 -57.56 39.88 125.46
CA GLU A 833 -57.00 40.01 126.81
C GLU A 833 -56.37 41.40 127.01
N VAL A 834 -55.59 41.90 126.05
CA VAL A 834 -55.04 43.27 126.10
C VAL A 834 -56.14 44.34 126.06
N ALA A 835 -57.22 44.12 125.30
CA ALA A 835 -58.39 45.01 125.29
C ALA A 835 -59.13 44.99 126.64
N LEU A 836 -59.24 43.83 127.29
CA LEU A 836 -59.78 43.71 128.64
C LEU A 836 -58.88 44.40 129.68
N ASP A 837 -57.57 44.26 129.57
CA ASP A 837 -56.60 44.90 130.47
C ASP A 837 -56.60 46.42 130.30
N THR A 838 -56.69 46.94 129.08
CA THR A 838 -56.81 48.40 128.83
C THR A 838 -58.10 48.97 129.39
N MET A 839 -59.22 48.25 129.30
CA MET A 839 -60.47 48.65 129.97
C MET A 839 -60.37 48.65 131.50
N ASN A 840 -59.57 47.77 132.09
CA ASN A 840 -59.31 47.74 133.54
C ASN A 840 -58.33 48.83 134.01
N THR A 841 -57.67 49.57 133.10
CA THR A 841 -56.73 50.66 133.44
C THR A 841 -57.30 52.08 133.27
N GLU A 842 -58.53 52.21 132.76
CA GLU A 842 -59.25 53.49 132.64
C GLU A 842 -60.33 53.72 133.73
N GLU A 843 -60.41 52.84 134.74
CA GLU A 843 -61.11 53.06 136.02
C GLU A 843 -60.10 53.32 137.16
#